data_AF-A0A9P8L0N3-F1
#
_entry.id   AF-A0A9P8L0N3-F1
#
_cell.length_a   1.000
_cell.length_b   1.000
_cell.length_c   1.000
_cell.angle_alpha   90.00
_cell.angle_beta   90.00
_cell.angle_gamma   90.00
#
_symmetry.space_group_name_H-M   'P 1'
#
loop_
_entity.id
_entity.type
_entity.pdbx_description
1 polymer ?
#
loop_
_entity_poly.entity_id
_entity_poly.type
_entity_poly.pdbx_seq_one_letter_code
_entity_poly.pdbx_strand_id
1 'polypeptide(L)'
;MVGKMNVLVYSGNGTTVESVRHCLYTMRRLLTPNYAVIPVTGETLLKEPWTSTCALVVFPGGADLGYCRTLNGEGNRRIIQFVHRGGAYLGFCAGGYYGSKVCEFEVGNKKLEVVGSRELAFFPGICRGGAFAGFIYHSEDGARAAELKVDKKWLENEAPGQFRSYYNGGGVFVDAEKYEDKGVEVLASFTQDLAVESGEGKAAIIYCKVGEGAAILTGPHPEFAAANLDRRICGPEIVDAIKEDDQKRTAFLKSCLTKLGLTVNQEPNAVPSLSRLHLSSLEPSDVRGLVDSWKDIIVTEEGEEYIEGENDTFHLGRPSRWSMGSLAKVLPSSMSEKTNEETGDGGDRILDYSMIVKHMTVHNQTYPGSKETPYFNHHAFFANLRHYQSLSNSSTEEFGKFLMYGEVVTSTNTMLEKNNKLLQLLPTGFTVTATVQVAGRGRGSNVWVSPAGSLIFSTCIRYPMELMTQAPVIFVQYIAAMAVVEGIKSYDTGYRDVPVKLKWPNDIYAEDPSKPGEKAYVKIGGILVNSSYSGKEFLSVVGIGLNTTNLAPTTSLNALLAPLNTTRTLARKPPLGPFTLEKLLARILTIFEEMYTRFLQTGFSRAFEEEYYKNWLHTNQLVTLEVQDGARARVRGITRDFGLLLVEEVRGGDGAIPTGKVWGLQSDGNSFDFFKGLVKRKV
;
A
#
# COMPACT_ATOMS: atom_id res chain seq x y z
N MET A 1 -13.28 2.87 23.68
CA MET A 1 -11.98 2.21 23.46
C MET A 1 -11.91 1.84 22.00
N VAL A 2 -10.95 2.39 21.25
CA VAL A 2 -10.76 2.04 19.83
C VAL A 2 -10.15 0.64 19.79
N GLY A 3 -10.79 -0.31 19.10
CA GLY A 3 -10.23 -1.66 18.95
C GLY A 3 -8.88 -1.61 18.21
N LYS A 4 -7.96 -2.51 18.55
CA LYS A 4 -6.74 -2.72 17.74
C LYS A 4 -7.17 -3.39 16.43
N MET A 5 -7.19 -2.65 15.32
CA MET A 5 -7.72 -3.12 14.02
C MET A 5 -6.63 -3.39 12.97
N ASN A 6 -5.38 -3.02 13.24
CA ASN A 6 -4.31 -3.03 12.24
C ASN A 6 -3.24 -4.08 12.51
N VAL A 7 -2.78 -4.75 11.45
CA VAL A 7 -1.57 -5.57 11.40
C VAL A 7 -0.61 -4.89 10.44
N LEU A 8 0.53 -4.43 10.95
CA LEU A 8 1.49 -3.65 10.18
C LEU A 8 2.64 -4.53 9.72
N VAL A 9 2.83 -4.66 8.41
CA VAL A 9 3.92 -5.43 7.81
C VAL A 9 5.01 -4.46 7.35
N TYR A 10 6.18 -4.50 7.97
CA TYR A 10 7.30 -3.65 7.54
C TYR A 10 7.73 -4.01 6.12
N SER A 11 7.82 -3.02 5.24
CA SER A 11 8.21 -3.15 3.83
C SER A 11 9.33 -2.16 3.45
N GLY A 12 10.07 -1.68 4.45
CA GLY A 12 11.13 -0.69 4.28
C GLY A 12 12.51 -1.32 4.02
N ASN A 13 13.54 -0.50 4.16
CA ASN A 13 14.94 -0.93 4.00
C ASN A 13 15.25 -2.15 4.90
N GLY A 14 15.87 -3.17 4.30
CA GLY A 14 16.18 -4.45 4.95
C GLY A 14 15.31 -5.62 4.52
N THR A 15 14.09 -5.39 3.99
CA THR A 15 13.24 -6.50 3.53
C THR A 15 13.53 -6.89 2.08
N THR A 16 13.28 -8.14 1.71
CA THR A 16 13.14 -8.52 0.29
C THR A 16 11.70 -8.34 -0.18
N VAL A 17 11.52 -8.06 -1.48
CA VAL A 17 10.18 -7.94 -2.09
C VAL A 17 9.38 -9.24 -1.93
N GLU A 18 10.05 -10.38 -2.07
CA GLU A 18 9.44 -11.69 -1.95
C GLU A 18 8.96 -11.98 -0.52
N SER A 19 9.80 -11.75 0.50
CA SER A 19 9.39 -11.95 1.89
C SER A 19 8.21 -11.05 2.28
N VAL A 20 8.20 -9.78 1.84
CA VAL A 20 7.05 -8.89 2.06
C VAL A 20 5.79 -9.43 1.38
N ARG A 21 5.91 -9.91 0.13
CA ARG A 21 4.79 -10.47 -0.63
C ARG A 21 4.20 -11.70 0.07
N HIS A 22 5.03 -12.66 0.48
CA HIS A 22 4.58 -13.87 1.19
C HIS A 22 3.97 -13.53 2.54
N CYS A 23 4.60 -12.61 3.29
CA CYS A 23 4.07 -12.14 4.55
C CYS A 23 2.69 -11.48 4.39
N LEU A 24 2.52 -10.56 3.43
CA LEU A 24 1.22 -9.93 3.17
C LEU A 24 0.16 -10.94 2.76
N TYR A 25 0.50 -11.89 1.87
CA TYR A 25 -0.40 -12.96 1.45
C TYR A 25 -0.89 -13.77 2.64
N THR A 26 0.04 -14.30 3.44
CA THR A 26 -0.28 -15.17 4.57
C THR A 26 -1.01 -14.44 5.67
N MET A 27 -0.58 -13.23 6.06
CA MET A 27 -1.27 -12.43 7.07
C MET A 27 -2.69 -12.07 6.63
N ARG A 28 -2.91 -11.68 5.36
CA ARG A 28 -4.25 -11.37 4.87
C ARG A 28 -5.16 -12.60 4.92
N ARG A 29 -4.68 -13.76 4.46
CA ARG A 29 -5.44 -15.02 4.48
C ARG A 29 -5.83 -15.43 5.90
N LEU A 30 -4.92 -15.26 6.87
CA LEU A 30 -5.10 -15.71 8.24
C LEU A 30 -5.83 -14.71 9.15
N LEU A 31 -5.86 -13.42 8.81
CA LEU A 31 -6.34 -12.37 9.72
C LEU A 31 -7.53 -11.57 9.16
N THR A 32 -7.84 -11.67 7.87
CA THR A 32 -9.06 -11.07 7.29
C THR A 32 -10.29 -11.90 7.68
N PRO A 33 -11.44 -11.29 8.05
CA PRO A 33 -11.72 -9.85 8.07
C PRO A 33 -11.42 -9.15 9.41
N ASN A 34 -10.88 -9.87 10.38
CA ASN A 34 -10.70 -9.37 11.76
C ASN A 34 -9.70 -8.20 11.86
N TYR A 35 -8.70 -8.15 10.97
CA TYR A 35 -7.68 -7.11 10.94
C TYR A 35 -7.39 -6.60 9.53
N ALA A 36 -7.08 -5.31 9.41
CA ALA A 36 -6.52 -4.71 8.20
C ALA A 36 -5.00 -4.95 8.17
N VAL A 37 -4.52 -5.69 7.15
CA VAL A 37 -3.10 -5.98 6.96
C VAL A 37 -2.47 -4.95 6.01
N ILE A 38 -1.62 -4.09 6.56
CA ILE A 38 -1.12 -2.87 5.93
C ILE A 38 0.41 -2.90 5.84
N PRO A 39 1.02 -2.76 4.65
CA PRO A 39 2.45 -2.57 4.55
C PRO A 39 2.85 -1.18 5.05
N VAL A 40 3.95 -1.05 5.79
CA VAL A 40 4.45 0.21 6.34
C VAL A 40 5.94 0.40 6.12
N THR A 41 6.37 1.65 5.99
CA THR A 41 7.79 1.99 5.85
C THR A 41 8.41 2.34 7.20
N GLY A 42 9.74 2.43 7.26
CA GLY A 42 10.42 2.94 8.46
C GLY A 42 10.04 4.36 8.82
N GLU A 43 9.76 5.21 7.82
CA GLU A 43 9.26 6.57 8.06
C GLU A 43 7.90 6.55 8.75
N THR A 44 7.00 5.65 8.32
CA THR A 44 5.70 5.45 8.98
C THR A 44 5.87 5.06 10.45
N LEU A 45 6.77 4.11 10.75
CA LEU A 45 7.01 3.67 12.12
C LEU A 45 7.67 4.74 13.00
N LEU A 46 8.48 5.62 12.41
CA LEU A 46 9.19 6.68 13.11
C LEU A 46 8.33 7.93 13.35
N LYS A 47 7.50 8.31 12.37
CA LYS A 47 6.84 9.62 12.35
C LYS A 47 5.34 9.55 12.65
N GLU A 48 4.66 8.49 12.23
CA GLU A 48 3.20 8.45 12.34
C GLU A 48 2.70 7.83 13.66
N PRO A 49 1.51 8.19 14.15
CA PRO A 49 0.91 7.56 15.32
C PRO A 49 0.26 6.22 14.97
N TRP A 50 1.00 5.12 15.10
CA TRP A 50 0.54 3.78 14.72
C TRP A 50 0.21 2.85 15.91
N THR A 51 0.84 3.05 17.07
CA THR A 51 0.83 2.09 18.19
C THR A 51 -0.54 1.87 18.83
N SER A 52 -1.43 2.88 18.80
CA SER A 52 -2.75 2.83 19.44
C SER A 52 -3.77 1.95 18.72
N THR A 53 -3.60 1.71 17.43
CA THR A 53 -4.52 0.92 16.59
C THR A 53 -3.90 -0.39 16.10
N CYS A 54 -2.61 -0.59 16.35
CA CYS A 54 -1.86 -1.76 15.93
C CYS A 54 -2.09 -2.91 16.92
N ALA A 55 -2.42 -4.09 16.40
CA ALA A 55 -2.44 -5.35 17.14
C ALA A 55 -1.07 -6.04 17.05
N LEU A 56 -0.50 -6.07 15.85
CA LEU A 56 0.71 -6.82 15.51
C LEU A 56 1.59 -6.02 14.55
N VAL A 57 2.88 -5.93 14.86
CA VAL A 57 3.89 -5.48 13.90
C VAL A 57 4.72 -6.67 13.43
N VAL A 58 4.85 -6.82 12.12
CA VAL A 58 5.52 -7.95 11.47
C VAL A 58 6.77 -7.46 10.72
N PHE A 59 7.90 -8.11 10.95
CA PHE A 59 9.17 -7.87 10.25
C PHE A 59 9.51 -9.09 9.39
N PRO A 60 9.36 -8.99 8.05
CA PRO A 60 9.66 -10.09 7.13
C PRO A 60 11.16 -10.43 7.03
N GLY A 61 11.47 -11.46 6.23
CA GLY A 61 12.83 -11.82 5.84
C GLY A 61 13.60 -10.77 5.04
N GLY A 62 14.93 -10.92 5.01
CA GLY A 62 15.85 -10.05 4.29
C GLY A 62 17.21 -9.89 4.98
N ALA A 63 17.67 -8.64 5.13
CA ALA A 63 18.93 -8.28 5.79
C ALA A 63 18.66 -7.31 6.96
N ASP A 64 18.86 -7.81 8.17
CA ASP A 64 18.48 -7.13 9.42
C ASP A 64 19.21 -5.79 9.66
N LEU A 65 20.43 -5.62 9.15
CA LEU A 65 21.15 -4.35 9.20
C LEU A 65 20.40 -3.22 8.48
N GLY A 66 19.55 -3.52 7.50
CA GLY A 66 18.66 -2.54 6.88
C GLY A 66 17.62 -1.99 7.87
N TYR A 67 17.09 -2.86 8.72
CA TYR A 67 16.18 -2.46 9.81
C TYR A 67 16.92 -1.58 10.80
N CYS A 68 18.11 -2.03 11.24
CA CYS A 68 18.95 -1.31 12.19
C CYS A 68 19.29 0.10 11.70
N ARG A 69 19.76 0.25 10.45
CA ARG A 69 20.07 1.55 9.83
C ARG A 69 18.87 2.51 9.81
N THR A 70 17.66 1.97 9.79
CA THR A 70 16.44 2.75 9.66
C THR A 70 15.80 3.08 11.01
N LEU A 71 15.81 2.14 11.95
CA LEU A 71 14.97 2.18 13.16
C LEU A 71 15.74 2.25 14.48
N ASN A 72 17.07 2.07 14.48
CA ASN A 72 17.86 2.20 15.72
C ASN A 72 17.65 3.56 16.40
N GLY A 73 17.64 3.54 17.73
CA GLY A 73 17.23 4.65 18.56
C GLY A 73 15.71 4.75 18.67
N GLU A 74 15.12 5.76 18.01
CA GLU A 74 13.72 6.12 18.25
C GLU A 74 12.72 5.07 17.75
N GLY A 75 12.94 4.49 16.56
CA GLY A 75 12.04 3.49 16.00
C GLY A 75 11.92 2.27 16.91
N ASN A 76 13.06 1.77 17.39
CA ASN A 76 13.11 0.64 18.32
C ASN A 76 12.50 0.96 19.68
N ARG A 77 12.74 2.15 20.24
CA ARG A 77 12.06 2.59 21.47
C ARG A 77 10.54 2.52 21.33
N ARG A 78 9.99 2.98 20.21
CA ARG A 78 8.55 2.93 19.94
C ARG A 78 8.02 1.50 19.81
N ILE A 79 8.75 0.63 19.11
CA ILE A 79 8.39 -0.80 18.96
C ILE A 79 8.43 -1.51 20.31
N ILE A 80 9.50 -1.32 21.09
CA ILE A 80 9.66 -1.90 22.43
C ILE A 80 8.51 -1.46 23.34
N GLN A 81 8.20 -0.16 23.38
CA GLN A 81 7.09 0.37 24.19
C GLN A 81 5.74 -0.18 23.73
N PHE A 82 5.52 -0.32 22.43
CA PHE A 82 4.31 -0.91 21.88
C PHE A 82 4.11 -2.35 22.37
N VAL A 83 5.13 -3.19 22.25
CA VAL A 83 5.07 -4.58 22.70
C VAL A 83 4.90 -4.65 24.22
N HIS A 84 5.68 -3.88 24.99
CA HIS A 84 5.55 -3.84 26.46
C HIS A 84 4.15 -3.48 26.96
N ARG A 85 3.38 -2.68 26.19
CA ARG A 85 2.00 -2.24 26.51
C ARG A 85 0.94 -3.13 25.87
N GLY A 86 1.24 -4.41 25.65
CA GLY A 86 0.27 -5.39 25.15
C GLY A 86 0.19 -5.50 23.62
N GLY A 87 1.14 -4.91 22.88
CA GLY A 87 1.29 -5.15 21.45
C GLY A 87 1.99 -6.49 21.15
N ALA A 88 1.87 -6.97 19.92
CA ALA A 88 2.56 -8.18 19.47
C ALA A 88 3.64 -7.86 18.42
N TYR A 89 4.75 -8.60 18.46
CA TYR A 89 5.80 -8.59 17.44
C TYR A 89 5.92 -9.97 16.79
N LEU A 90 6.08 -10.01 15.47
CA LEU A 90 6.40 -11.23 14.73
C LEU A 90 7.57 -10.98 13.78
N GLY A 91 8.67 -11.70 13.96
CA GLY A 91 9.87 -11.56 13.16
C GLY A 91 10.20 -12.84 12.39
N PHE A 92 10.24 -12.75 11.05
CA PHE A 92 10.60 -13.88 10.19
C PHE A 92 12.06 -13.77 9.72
N CYS A 93 12.86 -14.82 9.93
CA CYS A 93 14.27 -14.89 9.52
C CYS A 93 15.06 -13.65 9.96
N ALA A 94 15.39 -12.72 9.07
CA ALA A 94 15.98 -11.40 9.39
C ALA A 94 15.24 -10.66 10.50
N GLY A 95 13.90 -10.71 10.53
CA GLY A 95 13.09 -10.16 11.61
C GLY A 95 13.26 -10.91 12.93
N GLY A 96 13.57 -12.21 12.89
CA GLY A 96 13.92 -13.02 14.05
C GLY A 96 15.29 -12.66 14.64
N TYR A 97 16.31 -12.50 13.78
CA TYR A 97 17.61 -11.96 14.19
C TYR A 97 17.47 -10.56 14.80
N TYR A 98 16.65 -9.70 14.15
CA TYR A 98 16.42 -8.33 14.61
C TYR A 98 15.78 -8.24 16.00
N GLY A 99 14.88 -9.18 16.32
CA GLY A 99 14.25 -9.29 17.63
C GLY A 99 15.13 -9.91 18.72
N SER A 100 16.32 -10.43 18.38
CA SER A 100 17.24 -11.09 19.30
C SER A 100 18.31 -10.14 19.81
N LYS A 101 18.82 -10.34 21.03
CA LYS A 101 19.84 -9.45 21.62
C LYS A 101 21.13 -9.44 20.81
N VAL A 102 21.54 -10.59 20.28
CA VAL A 102 22.72 -10.75 19.45
C VAL A 102 22.38 -11.52 18.18
N CYS A 103 22.86 -11.02 17.06
CA CYS A 103 22.83 -11.69 15.76
C CYS A 103 24.24 -12.19 15.44
N GLU A 104 24.35 -13.47 15.09
CA GLU A 104 25.56 -14.11 14.60
C GLU A 104 25.25 -14.86 13.30
N PHE A 105 25.46 -14.23 12.16
CA PHE A 105 25.16 -14.80 10.85
C PHE A 105 26.45 -15.04 10.06
N GLU A 106 26.64 -16.26 9.56
CA GLU A 106 27.79 -16.64 8.71
C GLU A 106 29.14 -16.24 9.34
N VAL A 107 29.32 -16.54 10.63
CA VAL A 107 30.53 -16.19 11.41
C VAL A 107 31.78 -16.78 10.75
N GLY A 108 32.79 -15.94 10.50
CA GLY A 108 34.02 -16.31 9.82
C GLY A 108 33.98 -16.18 8.29
N ASN A 109 32.81 -15.96 7.69
CA ASN A 109 32.67 -15.72 6.26
C ASN A 109 32.77 -14.23 5.94
N LYS A 110 33.97 -13.74 5.61
CA LYS A 110 34.25 -12.30 5.38
C LYS A 110 33.33 -11.58 4.39
N LYS A 111 32.61 -12.30 3.53
CA LYS A 111 31.67 -11.72 2.55
C LYS A 111 30.24 -11.60 3.09
N LEU A 112 29.84 -12.48 3.99
CA LEU A 112 28.45 -12.62 4.46
C LEU A 112 28.28 -12.31 5.95
N GLU A 113 29.37 -12.26 6.71
CA GLU A 113 29.37 -12.14 8.16
C GLU A 113 28.58 -10.92 8.65
N VAL A 114 27.63 -11.18 9.53
CA VAL A 114 26.91 -10.16 10.28
C VAL A 114 26.90 -10.57 11.75
N VAL A 115 27.72 -9.88 12.56
CA VAL A 115 27.82 -10.12 14.00
C VAL A 115 27.59 -8.81 14.75
N GLY A 116 26.70 -8.82 15.74
CA GLY A 116 26.54 -7.70 16.66
C GLY A 116 25.24 -7.69 17.43
N SER A 117 25.10 -6.70 18.32
CA SER A 117 23.91 -6.51 19.14
C SER A 117 22.72 -5.92 18.35
N ARG A 118 21.49 -6.17 18.81
CA ARG A 118 20.27 -5.48 18.37
C ARG A 118 19.55 -4.87 19.56
N GLU A 119 18.92 -3.72 19.35
CA GLU A 119 18.30 -2.94 20.43
C GLU A 119 16.97 -3.52 20.91
N LEU A 120 16.22 -4.24 20.05
CA LEU A 120 14.92 -4.81 20.42
C LEU A 120 15.03 -5.83 21.55
N ALA A 121 15.98 -6.77 21.41
CA ALA A 121 16.35 -7.75 22.44
C ALA A 121 15.16 -8.44 23.14
N PHE A 122 14.08 -8.74 22.40
CA PHE A 122 12.93 -9.48 22.92
C PHE A 122 13.34 -10.90 23.32
N PHE A 123 14.20 -11.53 22.52
CA PHE A 123 14.94 -12.70 22.95
C PHE A 123 16.29 -12.25 23.54
N PRO A 124 16.60 -12.57 24.81
CA PRO A 124 17.81 -12.11 25.49
C PRO A 124 19.10 -12.82 25.02
N GLY A 125 18.98 -13.90 24.24
CA GLY A 125 20.09 -14.72 23.78
C GLY A 125 20.60 -14.38 22.38
N ILE A 126 21.30 -15.34 21.79
CA ILE A 126 21.93 -15.24 20.47
C ILE A 126 21.02 -15.94 19.45
N CYS A 127 20.67 -15.25 18.37
CA CYS A 127 20.18 -15.92 17.17
C CYS A 127 21.37 -16.12 16.24
N ARG A 128 21.74 -17.39 16.03
CA ARG A 128 22.89 -17.79 15.24
C ARG A 128 22.43 -18.44 13.96
N GLY A 129 22.94 -18.04 12.80
CA GLY A 129 22.50 -18.69 11.58
C GLY A 129 23.38 -18.56 10.37
N GLY A 130 22.76 -18.87 9.24
CA GLY A 130 23.26 -19.98 8.43
C GLY A 130 23.02 -21.32 9.14
N ALA A 131 21.84 -21.50 9.78
CA ALA A 131 21.50 -22.73 10.50
C ALA A 131 21.76 -24.00 9.68
N PHE A 132 21.59 -23.89 8.35
CA PHE A 132 22.18 -24.81 7.40
C PHE A 132 23.15 -24.09 6.46
N ALA A 133 24.20 -24.79 6.03
CA ALA A 133 25.20 -24.25 5.11
C ALA A 133 24.66 -24.07 3.68
N GLY A 134 25.31 -23.16 2.93
CA GLY A 134 25.11 -22.98 1.49
C GLY A 134 24.35 -21.71 1.09
N PHE A 135 24.05 -20.82 2.04
CA PHE A 135 23.33 -19.57 1.77
C PHE A 135 24.11 -18.61 0.86
N ILE A 136 23.43 -18.04 -0.14
CA ILE A 136 23.97 -16.96 -0.99
C ILE A 136 22.91 -15.87 -1.19
N TYR A 137 23.28 -14.61 -0.92
CA TYR A 137 22.39 -13.47 -1.14
C TYR A 137 21.91 -13.36 -2.58
N HIS A 138 20.64 -13.00 -2.76
CA HIS A 138 19.98 -12.81 -4.05
C HIS A 138 19.91 -14.09 -4.91
N SER A 139 19.95 -15.25 -4.27
CA SER A 139 19.76 -16.55 -4.91
C SER A 139 18.95 -17.48 -4.01
N GLU A 140 18.50 -18.60 -4.57
CA GLU A 140 17.87 -19.70 -3.83
C GLU A 140 18.88 -20.78 -3.41
N ASP A 141 20.19 -20.53 -3.57
CA ASP A 141 21.21 -21.47 -3.12
C ASP A 141 21.19 -21.59 -1.60
N GLY A 142 21.12 -22.84 -1.12
CA GLY A 142 20.97 -23.17 0.28
C GLY A 142 19.51 -23.24 0.76
N ALA A 143 18.53 -22.85 -0.07
CA ALA A 143 17.13 -23.00 0.24
C ALA A 143 16.74 -24.48 0.42
N ARG A 144 15.80 -24.76 1.33
CA ARG A 144 15.29 -26.12 1.58
C ARG A 144 13.92 -26.12 2.24
N ALA A 145 13.28 -27.28 2.21
CA ALA A 145 12.14 -27.60 3.08
C ALA A 145 12.66 -28.13 4.44
N ALA A 146 12.87 -27.25 5.41
CA ALA A 146 13.33 -27.61 6.75
C ALA A 146 12.19 -28.23 7.55
N GLU A 147 12.44 -29.36 8.22
CA GLU A 147 11.40 -30.04 9.00
C GLU A 147 11.45 -29.53 10.44
N LEU A 148 10.29 -29.13 10.94
CA LEU A 148 10.12 -28.56 12.25
C LEU A 148 9.26 -29.48 13.11
N LYS A 149 9.78 -29.84 14.27
CA LYS A 149 9.01 -30.51 15.32
C LYS A 149 8.39 -29.46 16.22
N VAL A 150 7.07 -29.49 16.34
CA VAL A 150 6.30 -28.52 17.12
C VAL A 150 6.17 -28.99 18.56
N ASP A 151 6.43 -28.09 19.51
CA ASP A 151 6.15 -28.33 20.91
C ASP A 151 4.70 -27.96 21.23
N LYS A 152 3.85 -28.98 21.31
CA LYS A 152 2.42 -28.81 21.61
C LYS A 152 2.14 -28.38 23.04
N LYS A 153 3.13 -28.38 23.95
CA LYS A 153 2.96 -27.88 25.32
C LYS A 153 2.52 -26.40 25.33
N TRP A 154 2.96 -25.63 24.34
CA TRP A 154 2.85 -24.17 24.34
C TRP A 154 1.81 -23.61 23.36
N LEU A 155 1.19 -24.47 22.55
CA LEU A 155 0.24 -24.10 21.51
C LEU A 155 -1.09 -24.82 21.73
N GLU A 156 -2.19 -24.22 21.28
CA GLU A 156 -3.52 -24.81 21.38
C GLU A 156 -3.63 -26.15 20.60
N ASN A 157 -4.64 -26.96 20.93
CA ASN A 157 -4.80 -28.35 20.48
C ASN A 157 -4.76 -28.59 18.95
N GLU A 158 -4.96 -27.55 18.14
CA GLU A 158 -4.96 -27.62 16.67
C GLU A 158 -3.57 -27.56 16.02
N ALA A 159 -2.49 -27.30 16.78
CA ALA A 159 -1.14 -27.25 16.22
C ALA A 159 -0.69 -28.64 15.69
N PRO A 160 -0.03 -28.71 14.52
CA PRO A 160 0.49 -29.97 13.99
C PRO A 160 1.61 -30.53 14.88
N GLY A 161 1.93 -31.82 14.78
CA GLY A 161 3.09 -32.38 15.49
C GLY A 161 4.43 -32.05 14.83
N GLN A 162 4.44 -32.02 13.50
CA GLN A 162 5.59 -31.61 12.69
C GLN A 162 5.10 -31.09 11.34
N PHE A 163 5.91 -30.25 10.69
CA PHE A 163 5.67 -29.78 9.33
C PHE A 163 6.97 -29.29 8.70
N ARG A 164 7.02 -29.27 7.37
CA ARG A 164 8.11 -28.64 6.61
C ARG A 164 7.81 -27.17 6.34
N SER A 165 8.81 -26.33 6.60
CA SER A 165 8.80 -24.89 6.34
C SER A 165 9.86 -24.56 5.31
N TYR A 166 9.58 -23.60 4.42
CA TYR A 166 10.61 -23.03 3.58
C TYR A 166 11.69 -22.42 4.48
N TYR A 167 12.95 -22.58 4.11
CA TYR A 167 14.11 -22.08 4.82
C TYR A 167 15.09 -21.51 3.81
N ASN A 168 15.60 -20.31 4.07
CA ASN A 168 16.73 -19.73 3.36
C ASN A 168 17.45 -18.72 4.28
N GLY A 169 18.64 -19.07 4.77
CA GLY A 169 19.48 -18.17 5.62
C GLY A 169 18.99 -17.94 7.06
N GLY A 170 17.97 -18.67 7.52
CA GLY A 170 17.43 -18.57 8.87
C GLY A 170 18.39 -19.00 9.98
N GLY A 171 18.12 -18.57 11.21
CA GLY A 171 18.92 -18.90 12.40
C GLY A 171 18.28 -19.89 13.35
N VAL A 172 19.07 -20.34 14.32
CA VAL A 172 18.66 -21.08 15.51
C VAL A 172 18.79 -20.15 16.73
N PHE A 173 17.85 -20.24 17.67
CA PHE A 173 17.88 -19.48 18.91
C PHE A 173 18.67 -20.25 19.97
N VAL A 174 19.92 -19.83 20.20
CA VAL A 174 20.89 -20.59 20.99
C VAL A 174 20.46 -20.64 22.45
N ASP A 175 20.46 -21.86 23.02
CA ASP A 175 20.12 -22.12 24.43
C ASP A 175 18.76 -21.54 24.85
N ALA A 176 17.78 -21.50 23.95
CA ALA A 176 16.47 -20.90 24.21
C ALA A 176 15.78 -21.51 25.45
N GLU A 177 15.98 -22.79 25.69
CA GLU A 177 15.46 -23.55 26.83
C GLU A 177 15.95 -23.00 28.18
N LYS A 178 17.18 -22.45 28.24
CA LYS A 178 17.73 -21.82 29.46
C LYS A 178 17.06 -20.51 29.84
N TYR A 179 16.16 -19.99 29.01
CA TYR A 179 15.44 -18.74 29.23
C TYR A 179 13.95 -18.96 29.53
N GLU A 180 13.51 -20.18 29.83
CA GLU A 180 12.11 -20.47 30.24
C GLU A 180 11.70 -19.63 31.46
N ASP A 181 12.62 -19.44 32.42
CA ASP A 181 12.43 -18.58 33.60
C ASP A 181 12.21 -17.09 33.25
N LYS A 182 12.64 -16.66 32.05
CA LYS A 182 12.44 -15.30 31.52
C LYS A 182 11.28 -15.22 30.53
N GLY A 183 10.44 -16.24 30.47
CA GLY A 183 9.24 -16.28 29.62
C GLY A 183 9.56 -16.55 28.14
N VAL A 184 10.66 -17.26 27.87
CA VAL A 184 10.94 -17.80 26.53
C VAL A 184 10.39 -19.22 26.42
N GLU A 185 9.63 -19.48 25.37
CA GLU A 185 9.04 -20.79 25.09
C GLU A 185 9.45 -21.24 23.70
N VAL A 186 10.00 -22.45 23.57
CA VAL A 186 10.36 -23.03 22.27
C VAL A 186 9.11 -23.61 21.62
N LEU A 187 8.62 -22.98 20.55
CA LEU A 187 7.40 -23.41 19.85
C LEU A 187 7.68 -24.51 18.83
N ALA A 188 8.84 -24.46 18.18
CA ALA A 188 9.27 -25.49 17.25
C ALA A 188 10.80 -25.55 17.14
N SER A 189 11.32 -26.75 16.86
CA SER A 189 12.76 -27.02 16.72
C SER A 189 13.07 -27.71 15.40
N PHE A 190 14.25 -27.45 14.83
CA PHE A 190 14.74 -28.17 13.67
C PHE A 190 14.98 -29.64 14.02
N THR A 191 14.56 -30.56 13.14
CA THR A 191 14.84 -31.99 13.33
C THR A 191 16.22 -32.37 12.77
N GLN A 192 16.66 -31.69 11.72
CA GLN A 192 17.93 -31.95 11.04
C GLN A 192 19.15 -31.40 11.80
N ASP A 193 20.35 -31.87 11.44
CA ASP A 193 21.60 -31.35 11.98
C ASP A 193 21.93 -29.96 11.42
N LEU A 194 22.42 -29.12 12.32
CA LEU A 194 22.69 -27.71 12.04
C LEU A 194 24.17 -27.52 11.72
N ALA A 195 24.47 -26.57 10.84
CA ALA A 195 25.83 -26.17 10.51
C ALA A 195 26.48 -25.28 11.59
N VAL A 196 25.71 -24.90 12.62
CA VAL A 196 26.11 -24.00 13.70
C VAL A 196 25.79 -24.61 15.06
N GLU A 197 26.57 -24.26 16.08
CA GLU A 197 26.28 -24.66 17.46
C GLU A 197 24.99 -24.00 17.96
N SER A 198 24.07 -24.82 18.47
CA SER A 198 22.73 -24.41 18.90
C SER A 198 22.50 -24.47 20.41
N GLY A 199 23.42 -25.07 21.17
CA GLY A 199 23.29 -25.22 22.62
C GLY A 199 22.52 -26.48 23.00
N GLU A 200 21.67 -26.40 24.03
CA GLU A 200 20.90 -27.54 24.57
C GLU A 200 19.84 -28.09 23.60
N GLY A 201 19.36 -27.28 22.67
CA GLY A 201 18.34 -27.66 21.71
C GLY A 201 18.46 -26.95 20.37
N LYS A 202 17.64 -27.36 19.40
CA LYS A 202 17.63 -26.85 18.02
C LYS A 202 16.49 -25.86 17.78
N ALA A 203 16.25 -24.93 18.72
CA ALA A 203 15.09 -24.03 18.71
C ALA A 203 15.02 -23.18 17.44
N ALA A 204 14.01 -23.46 16.60
CA ALA A 204 13.79 -22.80 15.31
C ALA A 204 12.79 -21.65 15.39
N ILE A 205 11.82 -21.74 16.31
CA ILE A 205 10.78 -20.75 16.51
C ILE A 205 10.54 -20.62 18.01
N ILE A 206 10.60 -19.39 18.52
CA ILE A 206 10.42 -19.09 19.95
C ILE A 206 9.36 -18.03 20.17
N TYR A 207 8.66 -18.14 21.29
CA TYR A 207 7.82 -17.10 21.88
C TYR A 207 8.59 -16.44 23.02
N CYS A 208 8.47 -15.13 23.16
CA CYS A 208 9.06 -14.35 24.23
C CYS A 208 7.97 -13.49 24.87
N LYS A 209 7.73 -13.66 26.17
CA LYS A 209 6.85 -12.76 26.94
C LYS A 209 7.56 -11.42 27.16
N VAL A 210 6.90 -10.31 26.78
CA VAL A 210 7.51 -8.96 26.86
C VAL A 210 6.51 -7.98 27.47
N GLY A 211 6.66 -7.70 28.77
CA GLY A 211 5.70 -6.87 29.51
C GLY A 211 4.29 -7.45 29.42
N GLU A 212 3.32 -6.62 29.05
CA GLU A 212 1.94 -7.07 28.82
C GLU A 212 1.76 -7.78 27.47
N GLY A 213 2.65 -7.54 26.50
CA GLY A 213 2.59 -8.12 25.15
C GLY A 213 3.50 -9.33 24.98
N ALA A 214 3.91 -9.59 23.74
CA ALA A 214 4.76 -10.72 23.38
C ALA A 214 5.42 -10.56 21.99
N ALA A 215 6.47 -11.35 21.78
CA ALA A 215 7.12 -11.50 20.48
C ALA A 215 7.21 -12.98 20.08
N ILE A 216 7.04 -13.28 18.79
CA ILE A 216 7.45 -14.57 18.20
C ILE A 216 8.56 -14.30 17.19
N LEU A 217 9.64 -15.06 17.30
CA LEU A 217 10.81 -14.97 16.42
C LEU A 217 10.99 -16.30 15.71
N THR A 218 11.18 -16.27 14.39
CA THR A 218 11.41 -17.46 13.58
C THR A 218 12.76 -17.40 12.88
N GLY A 219 13.45 -18.53 12.84
CA GLY A 219 14.53 -18.79 11.91
C GLY A 219 14.04 -19.10 10.49
N PRO A 220 13.21 -20.15 10.30
CA PRO A 220 12.66 -20.50 8.99
C PRO A 220 11.50 -19.56 8.60
N HIS A 221 10.93 -19.78 7.42
CA HIS A 221 9.88 -18.98 6.81
C HIS A 221 8.52 -19.71 6.77
N PRO A 222 7.84 -19.90 7.92
CA PRO A 222 6.53 -20.54 7.93
C PRO A 222 5.49 -19.70 7.17
N GLU A 223 5.72 -18.41 6.91
CA GLU A 223 4.87 -17.54 6.11
C GLU A 223 4.94 -17.80 4.61
N PHE A 224 5.91 -18.58 4.13
CA PHE A 224 6.03 -18.89 2.72
C PHE A 224 5.08 -20.02 2.32
N ALA A 225 4.08 -19.69 1.51
CA ALA A 225 3.17 -20.67 0.90
C ALA A 225 3.79 -21.27 -0.36
N ALA A 226 3.65 -22.59 -0.55
CA ALA A 226 4.13 -23.29 -1.76
C ALA A 226 3.56 -22.68 -3.05
N ALA A 227 2.31 -22.21 -2.95
CA ALA A 227 1.59 -21.43 -3.93
C ALA A 227 2.38 -20.28 -4.59
N ASN A 228 3.28 -19.69 -3.82
CA ASN A 228 3.93 -18.45 -4.16
C ASN A 228 5.40 -18.63 -4.53
N LEU A 229 5.94 -19.86 -4.39
CA LEU A 229 7.31 -20.19 -4.74
C LEU A 229 7.44 -20.42 -6.25
N ASP A 230 8.48 -19.86 -6.88
CA ASP A 230 8.78 -20.18 -8.28
C ASP A 230 9.47 -21.54 -8.34
N ARG A 231 8.74 -22.54 -8.85
CA ARG A 231 9.19 -23.92 -9.01
C ARG A 231 10.46 -24.06 -9.85
N ARG A 232 10.76 -23.10 -10.74
CA ARG A 232 11.99 -23.09 -11.56
C ARG A 232 13.19 -22.55 -10.81
N ILE A 233 12.96 -21.68 -9.82
CA ILE A 233 14.03 -21.02 -9.05
C ILE A 233 14.32 -21.82 -7.78
N CYS A 234 13.30 -22.18 -6.99
CA CYS A 234 13.46 -22.95 -5.76
C CYS A 234 13.65 -24.45 -6.01
N GLY A 235 13.29 -24.94 -7.19
CA GLY A 235 13.30 -26.37 -7.52
C GLY A 235 12.02 -27.10 -7.07
N PRO A 236 11.62 -28.16 -7.80
CA PRO A 236 10.37 -28.86 -7.57
C PRO A 236 10.30 -29.55 -6.21
N GLU A 237 11.42 -30.10 -5.73
CA GLU A 237 11.49 -30.84 -4.47
C GLU A 237 11.10 -29.98 -3.26
N ILE A 238 11.55 -28.72 -3.23
CA ILE A 238 11.19 -27.78 -2.15
C ILE A 238 9.70 -27.44 -2.26
N VAL A 239 9.23 -27.03 -3.44
CA VAL A 239 7.85 -26.58 -3.63
C VAL A 239 6.85 -27.69 -3.30
N ASP A 240 7.11 -28.91 -3.76
CA ASP A 240 6.24 -30.06 -3.50
C ASP A 240 6.22 -30.42 -2.00
N ALA A 241 7.38 -30.41 -1.34
CA ALA A 241 7.47 -30.66 0.09
C ALA A 241 6.73 -29.62 0.94
N ILE A 242 6.80 -28.33 0.59
CA ILE A 242 6.03 -27.28 1.28
C ILE A 242 4.53 -27.42 0.97
N LYS A 243 4.16 -27.82 -0.25
CA LYS A 243 2.77 -28.02 -0.66
C LYS A 243 2.12 -29.15 0.14
N GLU A 244 2.83 -30.25 0.34
CA GLU A 244 2.36 -31.40 1.14
C GLU A 244 2.03 -31.02 2.59
N ASP A 245 2.76 -30.07 3.17
CA ASP A 245 2.59 -29.63 4.56
C ASP A 245 1.88 -28.28 4.70
N ASP A 246 1.29 -27.73 3.64
CA ASP A 246 0.73 -26.37 3.64
C ASP A 246 -0.39 -26.18 4.68
N GLN A 247 -1.26 -27.19 4.84
CA GLN A 247 -2.31 -27.18 5.86
C GLN A 247 -1.72 -27.18 7.28
N LYS A 248 -0.69 -27.99 7.52
CA LYS A 248 -0.01 -28.08 8.83
C LYS A 248 0.71 -26.77 9.13
N ARG A 249 1.46 -26.23 8.18
CA ARG A 249 2.13 -24.92 8.24
C ARG A 249 1.13 -23.80 8.58
N THR A 250 0.00 -23.78 7.90
CA THR A 250 -1.09 -22.81 8.12
C THR A 250 -1.69 -22.96 9.51
N ALA A 251 -1.98 -24.18 9.97
CA ALA A 251 -2.48 -24.44 11.32
C ALA A 251 -1.48 -23.98 12.40
N PHE A 252 -0.19 -24.27 12.22
CA PHE A 252 0.86 -23.80 13.12
C PHE A 252 0.91 -22.27 13.21
N LEU A 253 0.84 -21.57 12.06
CA LEU A 253 0.80 -20.10 12.05
C LEU A 253 -0.45 -19.54 12.72
N LYS A 254 -1.62 -20.17 12.52
CA LYS A 254 -2.84 -19.78 13.25
C LYS A 254 -2.62 -19.88 14.76
N SER A 255 -2.07 -21.00 15.24
CA SER A 255 -1.76 -21.16 16.67
C SER A 255 -0.76 -20.11 17.17
N CYS A 256 0.25 -19.75 16.39
CA CYS A 256 1.19 -18.67 16.74
C CYS A 256 0.49 -17.31 16.85
N LEU A 257 -0.37 -16.97 15.89
CA LEU A 257 -1.12 -15.71 15.88
C LEU A 257 -2.13 -15.63 17.04
N THR A 258 -2.84 -16.73 17.32
CA THR A 258 -3.73 -16.84 18.50
C THR A 258 -2.93 -16.68 19.80
N LYS A 259 -1.74 -17.30 19.91
CA LYS A 259 -0.85 -17.14 21.07
C LYS A 259 -0.36 -15.70 21.26
N LEU A 260 -0.22 -14.94 20.17
CA LEU A 260 0.06 -13.49 20.21
C LEU A 260 -1.17 -12.63 20.56
N GLY A 261 -2.35 -13.25 20.75
CA GLY A 261 -3.60 -12.59 21.12
C GLY A 261 -4.40 -12.06 19.93
N LEU A 262 -4.16 -12.55 18.71
CA LEU A 262 -4.94 -12.19 17.52
C LEU A 262 -6.11 -13.15 17.29
N THR A 263 -7.22 -12.61 16.77
CA THR A 263 -8.34 -13.40 16.25
C THR A 263 -8.06 -13.87 14.83
N VAL A 264 -7.76 -15.15 14.66
CA VAL A 264 -7.50 -15.76 13.34
C VAL A 264 -8.78 -16.11 12.58
N ASN A 265 -8.72 -16.09 11.26
CA ASN A 265 -9.79 -16.54 10.39
C ASN A 265 -9.89 -18.06 10.42
N GLN A 266 -11.08 -18.57 10.69
CA GLN A 266 -11.36 -20.00 10.75
C GLN A 266 -11.69 -20.59 9.37
N GLU A 267 -12.10 -19.77 8.42
CA GLU A 267 -12.39 -20.25 7.07
C GLU A 267 -11.10 -20.49 6.26
N PRO A 268 -10.96 -21.64 5.57
CA PRO A 268 -9.74 -22.02 4.88
C PRO A 268 -9.40 -21.14 3.65
N ASN A 269 -10.36 -20.36 3.13
CA ASN A 269 -10.30 -19.74 1.80
C ASN A 269 -10.86 -18.31 1.69
N ALA A 270 -10.72 -17.45 2.70
CA ALA A 270 -11.05 -16.03 2.50
C ALA A 270 -9.84 -15.27 1.93
N VAL A 271 -9.58 -15.48 0.64
CA VAL A 271 -9.17 -14.37 -0.24
C VAL A 271 -10.14 -13.22 0.06
N PRO A 272 -9.72 -11.95 0.23
CA PRO A 272 -10.68 -10.86 0.34
C PRO A 272 -11.59 -10.92 -0.89
N SER A 273 -12.87 -11.24 -0.72
CA SER A 273 -13.81 -11.17 -1.84
C SER A 273 -13.84 -9.72 -2.30
N LEU A 274 -13.48 -9.50 -3.56
CA LEU A 274 -13.62 -8.17 -4.13
C LEU A 274 -15.10 -7.82 -4.06
N SER A 275 -15.40 -6.61 -3.59
CA SER A 275 -16.78 -6.13 -3.56
C SER A 275 -17.30 -6.00 -4.98
N ARG A 276 -18.62 -6.03 -5.14
CA ARG A 276 -19.24 -5.62 -6.41
C ARG A 276 -18.82 -4.18 -6.75
N LEU A 277 -18.59 -3.94 -8.03
CA LEU A 277 -18.40 -2.62 -8.60
C LEU A 277 -19.79 -2.05 -8.92
N HIS A 278 -20.09 -0.84 -8.48
CA HIS A 278 -21.35 -0.15 -8.72
C HIS A 278 -21.11 0.96 -9.73
N LEU A 279 -21.57 0.74 -10.97
CA LEU A 279 -21.49 1.74 -12.04
C LEU A 279 -22.74 2.61 -12.01
N SER A 280 -22.54 3.91 -11.89
CA SER A 280 -23.58 4.94 -11.81
C SER A 280 -23.17 6.19 -12.58
N SER A 281 -24.10 7.11 -12.81
CA SER A 281 -23.83 8.40 -13.45
C SER A 281 -24.62 9.53 -12.82
N LEU A 282 -24.28 10.78 -13.15
CA LEU A 282 -24.98 11.98 -12.71
C LEU A 282 -26.47 11.89 -13.04
N GLU A 283 -26.82 11.55 -14.27
CA GLU A 283 -28.17 11.16 -14.66
C GLU A 283 -28.23 9.64 -14.87
N PRO A 284 -28.97 8.86 -14.05
CA PRO A 284 -28.94 7.39 -14.11
C PRO A 284 -29.19 6.81 -15.51
N SER A 285 -30.01 7.47 -16.33
CA SER A 285 -30.29 7.05 -17.71
C SER A 285 -29.04 6.98 -18.60
N ASP A 286 -28.02 7.79 -18.31
CA ASP A 286 -26.80 7.88 -19.12
C ASP A 286 -25.96 6.62 -19.03
N VAL A 287 -26.04 5.85 -17.92
CA VAL A 287 -25.32 4.58 -17.78
C VAL A 287 -25.68 3.62 -18.90
N ARG A 288 -26.94 3.63 -19.36
CA ARG A 288 -27.38 2.77 -20.46
C ARG A 288 -26.61 3.07 -21.74
N GLY A 289 -26.53 4.35 -22.12
CA GLY A 289 -25.80 4.77 -23.32
C GLY A 289 -24.30 4.43 -23.23
N LEU A 290 -23.70 4.54 -22.04
CA LEU A 290 -22.32 4.14 -21.81
C LEU A 290 -22.12 2.63 -21.98
N VAL A 291 -22.96 1.80 -21.34
CA VAL A 291 -22.84 0.34 -21.45
C VAL A 291 -23.14 -0.14 -22.88
N ASP A 292 -24.10 0.48 -23.58
CA ASP A 292 -24.39 0.19 -24.99
C ASP A 292 -23.17 0.47 -25.89
N SER A 293 -22.30 1.43 -25.52
CA SER A 293 -21.04 1.68 -26.23
C SER A 293 -20.01 0.55 -26.07
N TRP A 294 -20.16 -0.31 -25.06
CA TRP A 294 -19.28 -1.45 -24.79
C TRP A 294 -19.68 -2.73 -25.51
N LYS A 295 -20.78 -2.73 -26.27
CA LYS A 295 -21.34 -3.92 -26.93
C LYS A 295 -20.32 -4.75 -27.73
N ASP A 296 -19.34 -4.10 -28.35
CA ASP A 296 -18.35 -4.77 -29.21
C ASP A 296 -17.25 -5.49 -28.41
N ILE A 297 -17.12 -5.19 -27.11
CA ILE A 297 -16.19 -5.85 -26.18
C ILE A 297 -16.90 -6.74 -25.16
N ILE A 298 -18.23 -6.80 -25.20
CA ILE A 298 -19.04 -7.67 -24.36
C ILE A 298 -19.15 -9.04 -25.03
N VAL A 299 -18.78 -10.08 -24.30
CA VAL A 299 -18.95 -11.49 -24.68
C VAL A 299 -20.09 -12.07 -23.85
N THR A 300 -21.02 -12.78 -24.49
CA THR A 300 -22.12 -13.46 -23.79
C THR A 300 -21.85 -14.95 -23.72
N GLU A 301 -21.74 -15.48 -22.51
CA GLU A 301 -21.52 -16.90 -22.24
C GLU A 301 -22.59 -17.42 -21.28
N GLU A 302 -23.26 -18.52 -21.63
CA GLU A 302 -24.36 -19.11 -20.83
C GLU A 302 -25.49 -18.12 -20.45
N GLY A 303 -25.65 -17.02 -21.19
CA GLY A 303 -26.65 -15.97 -20.93
C GLY A 303 -26.19 -14.86 -19.97
N GLU A 304 -24.94 -14.92 -19.50
CA GLU A 304 -24.29 -13.88 -18.71
C GLU A 304 -23.33 -13.04 -19.58
N GLU A 305 -23.16 -11.76 -19.24
CA GLU A 305 -22.38 -10.79 -20.03
C GLU A 305 -21.02 -10.51 -19.35
N TYR A 306 -19.93 -10.63 -20.11
CA TYR A 306 -18.56 -10.44 -19.63
C TYR A 306 -17.78 -9.45 -20.50
N ILE A 307 -16.82 -8.75 -19.90
CA ILE A 307 -15.79 -7.97 -20.61
C ILE A 307 -14.44 -8.57 -20.25
N GLU A 308 -13.78 -9.17 -21.23
CA GLU A 308 -12.43 -9.72 -21.09
C GLU A 308 -11.37 -8.67 -21.47
N GLY A 309 -10.92 -7.93 -20.47
CA GLY A 309 -9.79 -7.02 -20.58
C GLY A 309 -8.46 -7.75 -20.66
N GLU A 310 -7.39 -7.01 -20.95
CA GLU A 310 -6.04 -7.56 -21.03
C GLU A 310 -5.49 -8.00 -19.67
N ASN A 311 -5.99 -7.41 -18.58
CA ASN A 311 -5.60 -7.75 -17.22
C ASN A 311 -6.76 -8.20 -16.35
N ASP A 312 -7.99 -7.76 -16.58
CA ASP A 312 -9.11 -8.10 -15.71
C ASP A 312 -10.33 -8.55 -16.50
N THR A 313 -11.03 -9.56 -15.98
CA THR A 313 -12.35 -9.95 -16.46
C THR A 313 -13.43 -9.28 -15.63
N PHE A 314 -14.38 -8.60 -16.27
CA PHE A 314 -15.52 -7.97 -15.61
C PHE A 314 -16.81 -8.70 -15.98
N HIS A 315 -17.62 -9.04 -14.98
CA HIS A 315 -18.93 -9.65 -15.18
C HIS A 315 -20.03 -8.61 -14.97
N LEU A 316 -20.87 -8.40 -15.98
CA LEU A 316 -21.96 -7.42 -15.99
C LEU A 316 -23.23 -8.03 -15.38
N GLY A 317 -23.46 -7.77 -14.10
CA GLY A 317 -24.70 -8.14 -13.41
C GLY A 317 -25.83 -7.13 -13.64
N ARG A 318 -27.00 -7.60 -14.10
CA ARG A 318 -28.24 -6.79 -14.11
C ARG A 318 -28.85 -6.71 -12.71
N PRO A 319 -29.39 -5.55 -12.30
CA PRO A 319 -30.09 -5.42 -11.03
C PRO A 319 -31.47 -6.10 -11.13
N SER A 320 -31.52 -7.43 -11.05
CA SER A 320 -32.78 -8.17 -10.89
C SER A 320 -32.59 -9.37 -9.96
N ARG A 321 -33.60 -9.56 -9.09
CA ARG A 321 -33.70 -10.55 -8.01
C ARG A 321 -33.03 -11.89 -8.32
N TRP A 322 -32.29 -12.39 -7.34
CA TRP A 322 -31.64 -13.69 -7.29
C TRP A 322 -32.42 -14.78 -8.03
N SER A 323 -31.85 -15.28 -9.12
CA SER A 323 -32.20 -16.60 -9.65
C SER A 323 -31.71 -17.63 -8.62
N MET A 324 -32.61 -18.45 -8.08
CA MET A 324 -32.25 -19.52 -7.15
C MET A 324 -31.22 -20.51 -7.72
N GLY A 325 -31.02 -20.54 -9.05
CA GLY A 325 -29.97 -21.32 -9.71
C GLY A 325 -28.55 -20.77 -9.48
N SER A 326 -28.40 -19.45 -9.31
CA SER A 326 -27.10 -18.81 -9.07
C SER A 326 -26.62 -18.96 -7.62
N LEU A 327 -27.53 -19.12 -6.64
CA LEU A 327 -27.18 -19.39 -5.25
C LEU A 327 -26.60 -20.80 -5.05
N ALA A 328 -27.04 -21.77 -5.85
CA ALA A 328 -26.58 -23.16 -5.79
C ALA A 328 -25.15 -23.34 -6.32
N LYS A 329 -24.68 -22.46 -7.22
CA LYS A 329 -23.29 -22.43 -7.72
C LYS A 329 -22.31 -21.69 -6.77
N VAL A 330 -22.82 -20.92 -5.80
CA VAL A 330 -22.01 -20.07 -4.89
C VAL A 330 -21.92 -20.62 -3.47
N LEU A 331 -22.79 -21.56 -3.08
CA LEU A 331 -22.62 -22.32 -1.85
C LEU A 331 -21.63 -23.47 -2.07
N PRO A 332 -20.72 -23.77 -1.12
CA PRO A 332 -19.91 -24.98 -1.19
C PRO A 332 -20.85 -26.18 -1.09
N SER A 333 -21.03 -26.91 -2.19
CA SER A 333 -21.76 -28.17 -2.18
C SER A 333 -20.95 -29.19 -1.38
N SER A 334 -21.43 -29.47 -0.17
CA SER A 334 -20.96 -30.62 0.61
C SER A 334 -21.26 -31.92 -0.14
N MET A 335 -20.22 -32.73 -0.30
CA MET A 335 -20.22 -34.17 -0.51
C MET A 335 -21.17 -34.77 -1.56
N SER A 336 -20.59 -35.10 -2.72
CA SER A 336 -20.90 -36.37 -3.38
C SER A 336 -19.65 -36.89 -4.10
N GLU A 337 -19.16 -38.04 -3.65
CA GLU A 337 -18.15 -38.84 -4.32
C GLU A 337 -18.58 -39.16 -5.76
N LYS A 338 -17.69 -38.91 -6.72
CA LYS A 338 -17.32 -39.83 -7.82
C LYS A 338 -16.20 -39.24 -8.68
N THR A 339 -15.01 -39.80 -8.47
CA THR A 339 -13.98 -40.15 -9.46
C THR A 339 -14.07 -39.48 -10.84
N ASN A 340 -13.08 -38.64 -11.16
CA ASN A 340 -12.23 -38.83 -12.34
C ASN A 340 -10.92 -38.06 -12.17
N GLU A 341 -9.83 -38.78 -12.43
CA GLU A 341 -8.46 -38.29 -12.51
C GLU A 341 -8.34 -37.31 -13.69
N GLU A 342 -7.79 -36.11 -13.42
CA GLU A 342 -6.79 -35.40 -14.24
C GLU A 342 -6.73 -33.90 -13.85
N THR A 343 -5.54 -33.46 -13.44
CA THR A 343 -5.09 -32.06 -13.24
C THR A 343 -5.76 -31.23 -12.12
N GLY A 344 -5.42 -31.57 -10.87
CA GLY A 344 -5.66 -30.69 -9.71
C GLY A 344 -4.66 -29.53 -9.62
N ASP A 345 -4.92 -28.43 -10.34
CA ASP A 345 -4.27 -27.11 -10.18
C ASP A 345 -5.26 -26.09 -9.61
N GLY A 346 -5.94 -26.45 -8.51
CA GLY A 346 -6.92 -25.60 -7.84
C GLY A 346 -6.41 -25.07 -6.50
N GLY A 347 -6.26 -23.75 -6.39
CA GLY A 347 -6.44 -23.03 -5.12
C GLY A 347 -5.21 -22.45 -4.41
N ASP A 348 -3.98 -22.80 -4.81
CA ASP A 348 -2.77 -22.33 -4.12
C ASP A 348 -1.78 -21.78 -5.14
N ARG A 349 -2.06 -20.60 -5.68
CA ARG A 349 -1.05 -19.69 -6.23
C ARG A 349 -1.20 -18.31 -5.58
N ILE A 350 -0.19 -17.44 -5.70
CA ILE A 350 -0.34 -16.00 -5.41
C ILE A 350 -1.62 -15.59 -6.10
N LEU A 351 -2.50 -14.92 -5.37
CA LEU A 351 -3.68 -14.31 -5.95
C LEU A 351 -3.23 -13.39 -7.08
N ASP A 352 -3.29 -13.92 -8.29
CA ASP A 352 -3.28 -13.09 -9.45
C ASP A 352 -4.64 -12.40 -9.47
N TYR A 353 -4.66 -11.19 -8.93
CA TYR A 353 -5.85 -10.36 -8.89
C TYR A 353 -6.44 -10.11 -10.29
N SER A 354 -5.66 -10.36 -11.35
CA SER A 354 -6.08 -10.39 -12.75
C SER A 354 -7.11 -11.50 -13.00
N MET A 355 -6.94 -12.67 -12.38
CA MET A 355 -7.78 -13.86 -12.54
C MET A 355 -9.10 -13.78 -11.75
N ILE A 356 -9.23 -12.83 -10.81
CA ILE A 356 -10.47 -12.64 -10.07
C ILE A 356 -11.45 -11.85 -10.93
N VAL A 357 -12.57 -12.50 -11.29
CA VAL A 357 -13.68 -11.87 -12.00
C VAL A 357 -14.28 -10.75 -11.15
N LYS A 358 -14.36 -9.56 -11.72
CA LYS A 358 -14.88 -8.35 -11.07
C LYS A 358 -16.35 -8.19 -11.42
N HIS A 359 -17.22 -8.42 -10.45
CA HIS A 359 -18.66 -8.31 -10.65
C HIS A 359 -19.09 -6.84 -10.64
N MET A 360 -19.60 -6.35 -11.76
CA MET A 360 -20.11 -4.99 -11.93
C MET A 360 -21.64 -4.99 -11.96
N THR A 361 -22.26 -4.14 -11.14
CA THR A 361 -23.70 -3.88 -11.12
C THR A 361 -23.96 -2.54 -11.79
N VAL A 362 -24.82 -2.56 -12.80
CA VAL A 362 -25.16 -1.38 -13.61
C VAL A 362 -26.40 -0.68 -13.03
N HIS A 363 -26.25 0.58 -12.60
CA HIS A 363 -27.33 1.37 -11.99
C HIS A 363 -27.89 2.39 -12.98
N ASN A 364 -28.82 1.97 -13.85
CA ASN A 364 -29.36 2.77 -14.95
C ASN A 364 -30.73 3.44 -14.69
N GLN A 365 -31.30 3.25 -13.48
CA GLN A 365 -32.60 3.80 -13.08
C GLN A 365 -32.51 4.63 -11.80
N THR A 366 -31.81 4.11 -10.80
CA THR A 366 -31.61 4.74 -9.50
C THR A 366 -30.16 4.53 -9.06
N TYR A 367 -29.64 5.39 -8.18
CA TYR A 367 -28.34 5.14 -7.57
C TYR A 367 -28.39 3.96 -6.58
N PRO A 368 -27.25 3.31 -6.29
CA PRO A 368 -27.18 2.27 -5.27
C PRO A 368 -27.61 2.79 -3.90
N GLY A 369 -28.26 1.93 -3.12
CA GLY A 369 -28.67 2.24 -1.76
C GLY A 369 -27.50 2.20 -0.76
N SER A 370 -27.71 2.76 0.43
CA SER A 370 -26.71 2.76 1.52
C SER A 370 -26.36 1.36 2.04
N LYS A 371 -27.20 0.34 1.81
CA LYS A 371 -26.87 -1.05 2.11
C LYS A 371 -25.90 -1.67 1.10
N GLU A 372 -25.97 -1.24 -0.15
CA GLU A 372 -25.08 -1.70 -1.22
C GLU A 372 -23.74 -0.99 -1.17
N THR A 373 -23.75 0.29 -0.75
CA THR A 373 -22.57 1.17 -0.72
C THR A 373 -22.45 1.86 0.65
N PRO A 374 -22.20 1.12 1.75
CA PRO A 374 -22.26 1.65 3.11
C PRO A 374 -21.18 2.70 3.44
N TYR A 375 -20.09 2.71 2.67
CA TYR A 375 -18.95 3.60 2.91
C TYR A 375 -18.81 4.72 1.87
N PHE A 376 -19.70 4.79 0.89
CA PHE A 376 -19.72 5.86 -0.11
C PHE A 376 -21.13 6.14 -0.62
N ASN A 377 -21.64 7.34 -0.35
CA ASN A 377 -23.01 7.71 -0.72
C ASN A 377 -23.08 8.37 -2.10
N HIS A 378 -23.53 7.62 -3.11
CA HIS A 378 -23.69 8.12 -4.49
C HIS A 378 -24.63 9.33 -4.60
N HIS A 379 -25.72 9.37 -3.83
CA HIS A 379 -26.63 10.52 -3.82
C HIS A 379 -25.92 11.79 -3.33
N ALA A 380 -25.14 11.66 -2.24
CA ALA A 380 -24.38 12.78 -1.70
C ALA A 380 -23.28 13.24 -2.68
N PHE A 381 -22.59 12.31 -3.33
CA PHE A 381 -21.57 12.65 -4.34
C PHE A 381 -22.18 13.45 -5.49
N PHE A 382 -23.20 12.91 -6.17
CA PHE A 382 -23.80 13.58 -7.33
C PHE A 382 -24.52 14.88 -6.97
N ALA A 383 -25.12 14.99 -5.78
CA ALA A 383 -25.69 16.26 -5.32
C ALA A 383 -24.61 17.34 -5.14
N ASN A 384 -23.46 16.99 -4.54
CA ASN A 384 -22.34 17.92 -4.41
C ASN A 384 -21.68 18.21 -5.76
N LEU A 385 -21.63 17.24 -6.68
CA LEU A 385 -21.11 17.43 -8.03
C LEU A 385 -21.93 18.49 -8.78
N ARG A 386 -23.26 18.33 -8.83
CA ARG A 386 -24.17 19.34 -9.43
C ARG A 386 -23.99 20.71 -8.77
N HIS A 387 -23.87 20.75 -7.45
CA HIS A 387 -23.69 22.00 -6.73
C HIS A 387 -22.41 22.72 -7.17
N TYR A 388 -21.27 22.05 -7.18
CA TYR A 388 -20.02 22.70 -7.57
C TYR A 388 -19.94 23.01 -9.06
N GLN A 389 -20.54 22.19 -9.93
CA GLN A 389 -20.68 22.50 -11.36
C GLN A 389 -21.48 23.79 -11.56
N SER A 390 -22.57 23.99 -10.81
CA SER A 390 -23.37 25.24 -10.86
C SER A 390 -22.63 26.50 -10.39
N LEU A 391 -21.55 26.34 -9.62
CA LEU A 391 -20.67 27.42 -9.19
C LEU A 391 -19.50 27.66 -10.15
N SER A 392 -19.28 26.73 -11.08
CA SER A 392 -18.21 26.80 -12.06
C SER A 392 -18.56 27.75 -13.19
N ASN A 393 -17.56 28.43 -13.74
CA ASN A 393 -17.69 29.14 -15.02
C ASN A 393 -17.28 28.25 -16.21
N SER A 394 -17.01 26.96 -15.97
CA SER A 394 -16.68 26.00 -17.02
C SER A 394 -17.90 25.70 -17.88
N SER A 395 -17.69 25.58 -19.19
CA SER A 395 -18.71 25.10 -20.13
C SER A 395 -18.74 23.56 -20.25
N THR A 396 -17.87 22.85 -19.52
CA THR A 396 -17.75 21.38 -19.55
C THR A 396 -18.06 20.80 -18.17
N GLU A 397 -18.82 19.70 -18.14
CA GLU A 397 -19.35 19.02 -16.95
C GLU A 397 -19.17 17.48 -17.04
N GLU A 398 -18.00 17.01 -17.48
CA GLU A 398 -17.72 15.60 -17.77
C GLU A 398 -17.01 14.88 -16.61
N PHE A 399 -16.22 15.58 -15.79
CA PHE A 399 -15.43 14.94 -14.73
C PHE A 399 -16.32 14.45 -13.58
N GLY A 400 -16.28 13.14 -13.33
CA GLY A 400 -17.14 12.50 -12.33
C GLY A 400 -18.57 12.24 -12.79
N LYS A 401 -18.93 12.60 -14.03
CA LYS A 401 -20.27 12.33 -14.60
C LYS A 401 -20.61 10.84 -14.55
N PHE A 402 -19.62 9.98 -14.80
CA PHE A 402 -19.73 8.53 -14.58
C PHE A 402 -18.82 8.12 -13.43
N LEU A 403 -19.39 7.36 -12.50
CA LEU A 403 -18.70 6.89 -11.30
C LEU A 403 -18.86 5.37 -11.16
N MET A 404 -17.74 4.68 -11.06
CA MET A 404 -17.67 3.29 -10.64
C MET A 404 -17.07 3.20 -9.24
N TYR A 405 -17.82 2.62 -8.30
CA TYR A 405 -17.39 2.45 -6.91
C TYR A 405 -17.31 0.98 -6.50
N GLY A 406 -16.28 0.59 -5.77
CA GLY A 406 -16.23 -0.68 -5.06
C GLY A 406 -15.72 -0.47 -3.64
N GLU A 407 -16.26 -1.17 -2.67
CA GLU A 407 -15.78 -1.11 -1.30
C GLU A 407 -14.34 -1.66 -1.17
N VAL A 408 -14.10 -2.86 -1.70
CA VAL A 408 -12.80 -3.52 -1.72
C VAL A 408 -12.45 -3.86 -3.16
N VAL A 409 -11.47 -3.15 -3.70
CA VAL A 409 -10.98 -3.33 -5.08
C VAL A 409 -9.49 -3.65 -5.09
N THR A 410 -8.98 -4.08 -6.24
CA THR A 410 -7.54 -4.34 -6.43
C THR A 410 -6.77 -3.01 -6.43
N SER A 411 -6.91 -2.23 -7.50
CA SER A 411 -6.44 -0.86 -7.63
C SER A 411 -7.34 -0.11 -8.61
N THR A 412 -7.86 1.04 -8.21
CA THR A 412 -8.64 1.96 -9.07
C THR A 412 -7.88 2.30 -10.37
N ASN A 413 -6.57 2.56 -10.26
CA ASN A 413 -5.73 2.87 -11.42
C ASN A 413 -5.49 1.65 -12.33
N THR A 414 -5.09 0.49 -11.78
CA THR A 414 -4.82 -0.72 -12.59
C THR A 414 -6.06 -1.22 -13.32
N MET A 415 -7.24 -1.20 -12.69
CA MET A 415 -8.50 -1.61 -13.32
C MET A 415 -8.83 -0.79 -14.57
N LEU A 416 -8.27 0.41 -14.71
CA LEU A 416 -8.38 1.24 -15.91
C LEU A 416 -7.17 1.06 -16.84
N GLU A 417 -5.96 1.34 -16.34
CA GLU A 417 -4.71 1.41 -17.13
C GLU A 417 -4.35 0.10 -17.83
N LYS A 418 -4.66 -1.04 -17.20
CA LYS A 418 -4.31 -2.36 -17.73
C LYS A 418 -5.43 -3.02 -18.55
N ASN A 419 -6.58 -2.37 -18.72
CA ASN A 419 -7.70 -2.88 -19.51
C ASN A 419 -7.98 -1.94 -20.68
N ASN A 420 -7.07 -1.92 -21.64
CA ASN A 420 -7.04 -0.97 -22.74
C ASN A 420 -8.27 -1.10 -23.66
N LYS A 421 -8.83 -2.30 -23.85
CA LYS A 421 -10.13 -2.48 -24.55
C LYS A 421 -11.24 -1.65 -23.91
N LEU A 422 -11.39 -1.74 -22.59
CA LEU A 422 -12.39 -0.98 -21.85
C LEU A 422 -12.04 0.52 -21.84
N LEU A 423 -10.78 0.86 -21.51
CA LEU A 423 -10.30 2.24 -21.40
C LEU A 423 -10.55 3.05 -22.68
N GLN A 424 -10.39 2.44 -23.85
CA GLN A 424 -10.66 3.08 -25.15
C GLN A 424 -12.12 3.49 -25.36
N LEU A 425 -13.06 2.91 -24.62
CA LEU A 425 -14.49 3.22 -24.69
C LEU A 425 -14.96 4.11 -23.54
N LEU A 426 -14.09 4.41 -22.58
CA LEU A 426 -14.42 5.30 -21.46
C LEU A 426 -14.27 6.77 -21.88
N PRO A 427 -15.24 7.63 -21.53
CA PRO A 427 -15.14 9.06 -21.79
C PRO A 427 -14.11 9.72 -20.86
N THR A 428 -13.59 10.88 -21.29
CA THR A 428 -12.86 11.78 -20.39
C THR A 428 -13.74 12.08 -19.17
N GLY A 429 -13.16 12.06 -17.98
CA GLY A 429 -13.87 12.31 -16.73
C GLY A 429 -14.47 11.06 -16.07
N PHE A 430 -14.51 9.91 -16.74
CA PHE A 430 -14.93 8.64 -16.12
C PHE A 430 -14.06 8.36 -14.89
N THR A 431 -14.68 8.19 -13.72
CA THR A 431 -13.99 8.10 -12.43
C THR A 431 -14.28 6.79 -11.73
N VAL A 432 -13.24 6.17 -11.20
CA VAL A 432 -13.32 4.98 -10.34
C VAL A 432 -12.88 5.37 -8.94
N THR A 433 -13.67 5.05 -7.91
CA THR A 433 -13.34 5.30 -6.51
C THR A 433 -13.54 4.03 -5.67
N ALA A 434 -12.91 3.97 -4.50
CA ALA A 434 -13.05 2.81 -3.62
C ALA A 434 -12.90 3.17 -2.14
N THR A 435 -13.29 2.25 -1.25
CA THR A 435 -13.04 2.40 0.19
C THR A 435 -11.65 1.88 0.55
N VAL A 436 -11.23 0.74 -0.02
CA VAL A 436 -9.93 0.11 0.20
C VAL A 436 -9.38 -0.48 -1.11
N GLN A 437 -8.07 -0.32 -1.33
CA GLN A 437 -7.31 -1.05 -2.36
C GLN A 437 -6.45 -2.12 -1.72
N VAL A 438 -6.61 -3.38 -2.15
CA VAL A 438 -5.76 -4.49 -1.68
C VAL A 438 -4.41 -4.55 -2.42
N ALA A 439 -4.32 -3.90 -3.58
CA ALA A 439 -3.14 -3.83 -4.44
C ALA A 439 -2.85 -2.39 -4.92
N GLY A 440 -3.04 -1.40 -4.03
CA GLY A 440 -2.79 0.02 -4.33
C GLY A 440 -1.35 0.32 -4.72
N ARG A 441 -1.15 1.12 -5.77
CA ARG A 441 0.18 1.39 -6.36
C ARG A 441 0.57 2.86 -6.21
N GLY A 442 1.86 3.08 -5.94
CA GLY A 442 2.54 4.36 -6.11
C GLY A 442 3.48 4.35 -7.32
N ARG A 443 4.32 5.38 -7.45
CA ARG A 443 5.34 5.43 -8.51
C ARG A 443 6.44 4.39 -8.28
N GLY A 444 6.94 3.78 -9.35
CA GLY A 444 7.97 2.73 -9.29
C GLY A 444 7.43 1.47 -8.60
N SER A 445 8.22 0.92 -7.66
CA SER A 445 7.83 -0.23 -6.83
C SER A 445 7.11 0.14 -5.52
N ASN A 446 6.81 1.43 -5.30
CA ASN A 446 6.13 1.86 -4.08
C ASN A 446 4.68 1.37 -4.03
N VAL A 447 4.24 0.95 -2.85
CA VAL A 447 2.85 0.57 -2.57
C VAL A 447 2.12 1.78 -1.99
N TRP A 448 0.90 2.03 -2.47
CA TRP A 448 0.03 3.04 -1.85
C TRP A 448 -0.83 2.39 -0.78
N VAL A 449 -0.71 2.90 0.45
CA VAL A 449 -1.49 2.46 1.60
C VAL A 449 -2.75 3.30 1.69
N SER A 450 -3.92 2.66 1.60
CA SER A 450 -5.22 3.32 1.65
C SER A 450 -6.10 2.74 2.76
N PRO A 451 -5.89 3.14 4.04
CA PRO A 451 -6.79 2.77 5.12
C PRO A 451 -8.19 3.34 4.84
N ALA A 452 -9.24 2.70 5.38
CA ALA A 452 -10.60 3.19 5.27
C ALA A 452 -10.70 4.66 5.73
N GLY A 453 -11.40 5.48 4.95
CA GLY A 453 -11.44 6.94 5.13
C GLY A 453 -10.39 7.70 4.30
N SER A 454 -9.53 7.01 3.56
CA SER A 454 -8.74 7.65 2.49
C SER A 454 -9.64 7.92 1.29
N LEU A 455 -9.54 9.10 0.69
CA LEU A 455 -10.12 9.35 -0.63
C LEU A 455 -9.16 8.81 -1.70
N ILE A 456 -9.56 7.72 -2.35
CA ILE A 456 -8.78 7.07 -3.41
C ILE A 456 -9.62 6.97 -4.68
N PHE A 457 -9.14 7.58 -5.75
CA PHE A 457 -9.86 7.53 -7.03
C PHE A 457 -8.90 7.58 -8.21
N SER A 458 -9.38 7.19 -9.38
CA SER A 458 -8.69 7.33 -10.66
C SER A 458 -9.65 7.88 -11.70
N THR A 459 -9.21 8.86 -12.48
CA THR A 459 -10.03 9.49 -13.53
C THR A 459 -9.36 9.35 -14.89
N CYS A 460 -10.14 8.95 -15.90
CA CYS A 460 -9.70 8.84 -17.28
C CYS A 460 -9.64 10.21 -17.96
N ILE A 461 -8.59 10.46 -18.75
CA ILE A 461 -8.44 11.65 -19.59
C ILE A 461 -8.02 11.19 -20.98
N ARG A 462 -8.81 11.56 -21.98
CA ARG A 462 -8.43 11.45 -23.39
C ARG A 462 -7.82 12.76 -23.83
N TYR A 463 -6.51 12.73 -24.04
CA TYR A 463 -5.74 13.93 -24.37
C TYR A 463 -5.38 13.93 -25.87
N PRO A 464 -5.84 14.91 -26.66
CA PRO A 464 -5.59 14.94 -28.10
C PRO A 464 -4.13 15.30 -28.41
N MET A 465 -3.47 14.51 -29.26
CA MET A 465 -2.04 14.69 -29.58
C MET A 465 -1.75 16.07 -30.20
N GLU A 466 -2.71 16.62 -30.94
CA GLU A 466 -2.62 17.94 -31.59
C GLU A 466 -2.33 19.09 -30.61
N LEU A 467 -2.66 18.93 -29.33
CA LEU A 467 -2.42 19.94 -28.29
C LEU A 467 -1.05 19.81 -27.62
N MET A 468 -0.26 18.78 -27.92
CA MET A 468 1.01 18.49 -27.23
C MET A 468 2.02 19.63 -27.24
N THR A 469 2.05 20.44 -28.29
CA THR A 469 2.97 21.60 -28.39
C THR A 469 2.50 22.76 -27.51
N GLN A 470 1.19 22.97 -27.40
CA GLN A 470 0.60 24.09 -26.66
C GLN A 470 0.43 23.75 -25.17
N ALA A 471 -0.02 22.54 -24.87
CA ALA A 471 -0.39 22.09 -23.54
C ALA A 471 0.21 20.70 -23.22
N PRO A 472 1.54 20.53 -23.14
CA PRO A 472 2.19 19.22 -23.04
C PRO A 472 1.58 18.28 -21.99
N VAL A 473 1.25 17.04 -22.36
CA VAL A 473 0.52 16.07 -21.51
C VAL A 473 1.17 15.83 -20.13
N ILE A 474 2.49 16.01 -20.02
CA ILE A 474 3.23 15.91 -18.75
C ILE A 474 2.66 16.84 -17.67
N PHE A 475 2.04 17.97 -18.05
CA PHE A 475 1.46 18.91 -17.10
C PHE A 475 0.16 18.41 -16.46
N VAL A 476 -0.49 17.37 -17.00
CA VAL A 476 -1.70 16.77 -16.40
C VAL A 476 -1.46 16.39 -14.93
N GLN A 477 -0.28 15.86 -14.58
CA GLN A 477 0.04 15.54 -13.17
C GLN A 477 0.11 16.79 -12.27
N TYR A 478 0.57 17.93 -12.81
CA TYR A 478 0.69 19.18 -12.08
C TYR A 478 -0.69 19.80 -11.88
N ILE A 479 -1.50 19.80 -12.94
CA ILE A 479 -2.89 20.26 -12.90
C ILE A 479 -3.69 19.42 -11.89
N ALA A 480 -3.53 18.09 -11.91
CA ALA A 480 -4.16 17.20 -10.93
C ALA A 480 -3.74 17.55 -9.48
N ALA A 481 -2.45 17.77 -9.24
CA ALA A 481 -1.94 18.12 -7.92
C ALA A 481 -2.47 19.48 -7.44
N MET A 482 -2.48 20.49 -8.32
CA MET A 482 -3.08 21.80 -8.05
C MET A 482 -4.56 21.68 -7.74
N ALA A 483 -5.29 20.85 -8.49
CA ALA A 483 -6.72 20.64 -8.30
C ALA A 483 -7.05 19.98 -6.95
N VAL A 484 -6.22 19.05 -6.47
CA VAL A 484 -6.37 18.50 -5.12
C VAL A 484 -6.23 19.60 -4.06
N VAL A 485 -5.17 20.42 -4.15
CA VAL A 485 -4.92 21.49 -3.18
C VAL A 485 -6.02 22.55 -3.20
N GLU A 486 -6.40 23.02 -4.38
CA GLU A 486 -7.44 24.03 -4.51
C GLU A 486 -8.83 23.44 -4.15
N GLY A 487 -9.08 22.17 -4.46
CA GLY A 487 -10.29 21.46 -4.04
C GLY A 487 -10.44 21.37 -2.52
N ILE A 488 -9.34 21.14 -1.80
CA ILE A 488 -9.31 21.19 -0.32
C ILE A 488 -9.58 22.61 0.19
N LYS A 489 -8.90 23.62 -0.37
CA LYS A 489 -8.99 25.01 0.09
C LYS A 489 -10.30 25.70 -0.26
N SER A 490 -11.00 25.20 -1.27
CA SER A 490 -12.31 25.68 -1.70
C SER A 490 -13.44 24.69 -1.39
N TYR A 491 -13.20 23.73 -0.48
CA TYR A 491 -14.20 22.75 -0.05
C TYR A 491 -15.47 23.41 0.51
N ASP A 492 -15.31 24.44 1.33
CA ASP A 492 -16.42 25.27 1.80
C ASP A 492 -15.89 26.63 2.28
N THR A 493 -16.80 27.49 2.72
CA THR A 493 -16.49 28.77 3.36
C THR A 493 -15.55 28.55 4.54
N GLY A 494 -14.40 29.21 4.51
CA GLY A 494 -13.42 29.21 5.60
C GLY A 494 -12.31 28.16 5.50
N TYR A 495 -12.30 27.29 4.49
CA TYR A 495 -11.27 26.25 4.29
C TYR A 495 -10.00 26.74 3.58
N ARG A 496 -9.98 27.99 3.10
CA ARG A 496 -8.86 28.58 2.36
C ARG A 496 -7.51 28.49 3.09
N ASP A 497 -7.55 28.52 4.42
CA ASP A 497 -6.38 28.55 5.29
C ASP A 497 -5.90 27.15 5.71
N VAL A 498 -6.51 26.06 5.20
CA VAL A 498 -6.04 24.68 5.46
C VAL A 498 -4.60 24.52 4.95
N PRO A 499 -3.63 24.08 5.79
CA PRO A 499 -2.20 24.22 5.52
C PRO A 499 -1.64 23.07 4.66
N VAL A 500 -2.24 22.88 3.49
CA VAL A 500 -1.78 21.91 2.48
C VAL A 500 -0.85 22.56 1.45
N LYS A 501 0.13 21.77 1.00
CA LYS A 501 1.24 22.17 0.15
C LYS A 501 1.57 21.11 -0.89
N LEU A 502 2.22 21.54 -1.97
CA LEU A 502 2.69 20.70 -3.07
C LEU A 502 4.19 20.40 -2.90
N LYS A 503 4.55 19.12 -2.93
CA LYS A 503 5.92 18.67 -3.09
C LYS A 503 6.11 18.16 -4.52
N TRP A 504 7.06 18.74 -5.23
CA TRP A 504 7.39 18.34 -6.59
C TRP A 504 7.86 16.87 -6.62
N PRO A 505 7.43 16.10 -7.63
CA PRO A 505 6.54 16.50 -8.73
C PRO A 505 5.05 16.23 -8.48
N ASN A 506 4.69 15.39 -7.51
CA ASN A 506 3.39 14.71 -7.52
C ASN A 506 2.84 14.36 -6.12
N ASP A 507 3.35 14.96 -5.04
CA ASP A 507 2.94 14.62 -3.68
C ASP A 507 2.24 15.81 -2.98
N ILE A 508 1.23 15.50 -2.17
CA ILE A 508 0.51 16.47 -1.33
C ILE A 508 0.99 16.32 0.11
N TYR A 509 1.37 17.44 0.72
CA TYR A 509 1.83 17.52 2.09
C TYR A 509 0.94 18.45 2.90
N ALA A 510 0.89 18.24 4.21
CA ALA A 510 0.26 19.13 5.17
C ALA A 510 1.24 19.49 6.27
N GLU A 511 1.01 20.63 6.95
CA GLU A 511 1.70 20.91 8.21
C GLU A 511 1.41 19.81 9.23
N ASP A 512 2.46 19.31 9.87
CA ASP A 512 2.39 18.18 10.79
C ASP A 512 1.65 18.58 12.07
N PRO A 513 0.43 18.05 12.32
CA PRO A 513 -0.35 18.45 13.49
C PRO A 513 0.28 17.95 14.81
N SER A 514 1.22 17.01 14.76
CA SER A 514 1.94 16.51 15.95
C SER A 514 3.08 17.44 16.40
N LYS A 515 3.47 18.42 15.57
CA LYS A 515 4.58 19.35 15.84
C LYS A 515 4.14 20.81 15.68
N PRO A 516 3.20 21.29 16.51
CA PRO A 516 2.67 22.65 16.39
C PRO A 516 3.78 23.69 16.60
N GLY A 517 3.87 24.66 15.69
CA GLY A 517 4.87 25.74 15.73
C GLY A 517 6.20 25.42 15.03
N GLU A 518 6.46 24.15 14.69
CA GLU A 518 7.55 23.79 13.78
C GLU A 518 7.05 23.83 12.34
N LYS A 519 7.87 24.31 11.39
CA LYS A 519 7.59 24.18 9.95
C LYS A 519 7.88 22.75 9.47
N ALA A 520 7.22 21.78 10.10
CA ALA A 520 7.27 20.37 9.75
C ALA A 520 6.10 20.01 8.84
N TYR A 521 6.37 19.17 7.84
CA TYR A 521 5.36 18.74 6.87
C TYR A 521 5.30 17.21 6.85
N VAL A 522 4.11 16.66 6.63
CA VAL A 522 3.86 15.23 6.49
C VAL A 522 3.12 14.95 5.19
N LYS A 523 3.45 13.84 4.53
CA LYS A 523 2.79 13.45 3.28
C LYS A 523 1.38 12.97 3.58
N ILE A 524 0.40 13.57 2.92
CA ILE A 524 -1.01 13.20 3.05
C ILE A 524 -1.63 12.73 1.73
N GLY A 525 -0.95 12.89 0.61
CA GLY A 525 -1.47 12.46 -0.68
C GLY A 525 -0.40 12.24 -1.74
N GLY A 526 -0.78 11.56 -2.82
CA GLY A 526 0.07 11.32 -3.97
C GLY A 526 -0.75 11.15 -5.25
N ILE A 527 -0.17 11.60 -6.36
CA ILE A 527 -0.72 11.50 -7.70
C ILE A 527 0.12 10.52 -8.53
N LEU A 528 -0.53 9.62 -9.25
CA LEU A 528 0.06 8.69 -10.20
C LEU A 528 -0.64 8.91 -11.54
N VAL A 529 0.11 9.31 -12.57
CA VAL A 529 -0.41 9.40 -13.93
C VAL A 529 0.23 8.31 -14.77
N ASN A 530 -0.60 7.48 -15.39
CA ASN A 530 -0.17 6.54 -16.41
C ASN A 530 -0.81 6.93 -17.74
N SER A 531 0.02 7.07 -18.77
CA SER A 531 -0.45 7.42 -20.11
C SER A 531 -0.04 6.34 -21.09
N SER A 532 -0.98 5.87 -21.90
CA SER A 532 -0.72 5.08 -23.09
C SER A 532 -1.08 5.90 -24.33
N TYR A 533 -0.36 5.68 -25.42
CA TYR A 533 -0.67 6.31 -26.70
C TYR A 533 -1.52 5.34 -27.53
N SER A 534 -2.69 5.78 -27.99
CA SER A 534 -3.56 4.99 -28.85
C SER A 534 -4.12 5.86 -29.97
N GLY A 535 -3.93 5.44 -31.22
CA GLY A 535 -4.40 6.19 -32.39
C GLY A 535 -3.74 7.57 -32.53
N LYS A 536 -4.47 8.62 -32.11
CA LYS A 536 -4.07 10.05 -32.16
C LYS A 536 -4.25 10.78 -30.82
N GLU A 537 -4.41 10.03 -29.74
CA GLU A 537 -4.62 10.58 -28.41
C GLU A 537 -3.77 9.83 -27.37
N PHE A 538 -3.48 10.50 -26.27
CA PHE A 538 -2.98 9.87 -25.06
C PHE A 538 -4.16 9.52 -24.17
N LEU A 539 -4.32 8.23 -23.86
CA LEU A 539 -5.23 7.75 -22.83
C LEU A 539 -4.49 7.80 -21.51
N SER A 540 -4.85 8.75 -20.67
CA SER A 540 -4.22 8.96 -19.37
C SER A 540 -5.16 8.55 -18.25
N VAL A 541 -4.68 7.74 -17.32
CA VAL A 541 -5.35 7.42 -16.07
C VAL A 541 -4.65 8.20 -14.96
N VAL A 542 -5.38 9.09 -14.31
CA VAL A 542 -4.89 9.93 -13.22
C VAL A 542 -5.40 9.37 -11.90
N GLY A 543 -4.57 8.55 -11.24
CA GLY A 543 -4.80 8.02 -9.90
C GLY A 543 -4.40 9.01 -8.81
N ILE A 544 -5.30 9.26 -7.87
CA ILE A 544 -5.10 10.17 -6.73
C ILE A 544 -5.44 9.40 -5.45
N GLY A 545 -4.49 9.39 -4.52
CA GLY A 545 -4.71 8.93 -3.15
C GLY A 545 -4.50 10.07 -2.17
N LEU A 546 -5.47 10.29 -1.29
CA LEU A 546 -5.48 11.37 -0.30
C LEU A 546 -6.00 10.84 1.05
N ASN A 547 -5.22 11.02 2.10
CA ASN A 547 -5.60 10.71 3.46
C ASN A 547 -6.59 11.78 3.95
N THR A 548 -7.87 11.43 4.07
CA THR A 548 -8.93 12.42 4.27
C THR A 548 -9.54 12.34 5.67
N THR A 549 -10.21 11.23 5.97
CA THR A 549 -10.92 11.00 7.23
C THR A 549 -10.35 9.84 8.05
N ASN A 550 -9.38 9.11 7.49
CA ASN A 550 -8.73 7.99 8.16
C ASN A 550 -8.03 8.44 9.47
N LEU A 551 -8.04 7.58 10.48
CA LEU A 551 -7.49 7.88 11.81
C LEU A 551 -6.00 7.54 11.93
N ALA A 552 -5.61 6.39 11.40
CA ALA A 552 -4.28 5.80 11.48
C ALA A 552 -4.11 4.79 10.33
N PRO A 553 -2.88 4.37 9.97
CA PRO A 553 -1.59 4.79 10.52
C PRO A 553 -1.04 6.06 9.87
N THR A 554 -1.80 6.78 9.03
CA THR A 554 -1.32 7.98 8.33
C THR A 554 -2.07 9.22 8.78
N THR A 555 -1.37 10.37 8.79
CA THR A 555 -2.00 11.68 9.01
C THR A 555 -2.99 12.01 7.89
N SER A 556 -4.17 12.52 8.28
CA SER A 556 -5.28 12.83 7.39
C SER A 556 -5.70 14.31 7.44
N LEU A 557 -6.46 14.78 6.45
CA LEU A 557 -6.99 16.14 6.43
C LEU A 557 -7.81 16.50 7.67
N ASN A 558 -8.64 15.56 8.15
CA ASN A 558 -9.44 15.78 9.36
C ASN A 558 -8.57 15.97 10.61
N ALA A 559 -7.36 15.37 10.66
CA ALA A 559 -6.43 15.58 11.77
C ALA A 559 -5.93 17.04 11.85
N LEU A 560 -5.95 17.78 10.74
CA LEU A 560 -5.57 19.19 10.68
C LEU A 560 -6.64 20.13 11.26
N LEU A 561 -7.91 19.69 11.28
CA LEU A 561 -9.03 20.56 11.64
C LEU A 561 -9.04 20.92 13.13
N ALA A 562 -8.62 20.01 14.01
CA ALA A 562 -8.58 20.28 15.45
C ALA A 562 -7.67 21.48 15.81
N PRO A 563 -6.36 21.49 15.44
CA PRO A 563 -5.49 22.63 15.73
C PRO A 563 -5.92 23.91 14.98
N LEU A 564 -6.44 23.79 13.76
CA LEU A 564 -7.00 24.93 13.02
C LEU A 564 -8.21 25.53 13.75
N ASN A 565 -9.12 24.70 14.24
CA ASN A 565 -10.31 25.16 14.94
C ASN A 565 -9.97 25.84 16.26
N THR A 566 -8.95 25.37 17.00
CA THR A 566 -8.42 26.10 18.16
C THR A 566 -8.00 27.52 17.78
N THR A 567 -7.23 27.68 16.70
CA THR A 567 -6.77 28.99 16.21
C THR A 567 -7.92 29.87 15.73
N ARG A 568 -8.89 29.28 15.02
CA ARG A 568 -10.08 29.98 14.51
C ARG A 568 -10.97 30.48 15.64
N THR A 569 -11.20 29.68 16.68
CA THR A 569 -11.97 30.08 17.85
C THR A 569 -11.31 31.26 18.56
N LEU A 570 -9.99 31.25 18.74
CA LEU A 570 -9.24 32.41 19.27
C LEU A 570 -9.40 33.66 18.40
N ALA A 571 -9.45 33.49 17.08
CA ALA A 571 -9.70 34.55 16.11
C ALA A 571 -11.20 34.90 15.92
N ARG A 572 -12.10 34.38 16.75
CA ARG A 572 -13.57 34.57 16.67
C ARG A 572 -14.18 34.17 15.32
N LYS A 573 -13.60 33.18 14.65
CA LYS A 573 -14.15 32.56 13.43
C LYS A 573 -14.88 31.25 13.79
N PRO A 574 -15.95 30.87 13.06
CA PRO A 574 -16.65 29.62 13.30
C PRO A 574 -15.72 28.41 13.02
N PRO A 575 -15.85 27.31 13.79
CA PRO A 575 -15.08 26.10 13.54
C PRO A 575 -15.47 25.49 12.19
N LEU A 576 -14.51 24.84 11.55
CA LEU A 576 -14.69 24.05 10.34
C LEU A 576 -15.26 22.67 10.70
N GLY A 577 -16.20 22.18 9.89
CA GLY A 577 -16.69 20.81 9.96
C GLY A 577 -15.68 19.80 9.40
N PRO A 578 -15.91 18.48 9.60
CA PRO A 578 -15.07 17.46 8.99
C PRO A 578 -15.27 17.39 7.47
N PHE A 579 -14.22 16.99 6.75
CA PHE A 579 -14.35 16.62 5.35
C PHE A 579 -15.15 15.32 5.22
N THR A 580 -15.95 15.24 4.15
CA THR A 580 -16.61 14.01 3.67
C THR A 580 -16.03 13.62 2.32
N LEU A 581 -15.92 12.31 2.06
CA LEU A 581 -15.27 11.79 0.86
C LEU A 581 -16.02 12.21 -0.42
N GLU A 582 -17.34 12.13 -0.38
CA GLU A 582 -18.23 12.42 -1.50
C GLU A 582 -18.14 13.89 -1.91
N LYS A 583 -18.25 14.82 -0.94
CA LYS A 583 -18.18 16.26 -1.21
C LYS A 583 -16.78 16.66 -1.66
N LEU A 584 -15.74 16.09 -1.06
CA LEU A 584 -14.36 16.43 -1.42
C LEU A 584 -14.01 15.90 -2.81
N LEU A 585 -14.43 14.67 -3.15
CA LEU A 585 -14.25 14.12 -4.51
C LEU A 585 -14.93 15.00 -5.55
N ALA A 586 -16.20 15.36 -5.32
CA ALA A 586 -16.95 16.24 -6.21
C ALA A 586 -16.25 17.60 -6.40
N ARG A 587 -15.71 18.17 -5.32
CA ARG A 587 -14.98 19.44 -5.40
C ARG A 587 -13.66 19.32 -6.15
N ILE A 588 -12.89 18.26 -5.91
CA ILE A 588 -11.61 18.05 -6.60
C ILE A 588 -11.85 17.84 -8.10
N LEU A 589 -12.84 17.04 -8.48
CA LEU A 589 -13.14 16.75 -9.90
C LEU A 589 -13.58 18.00 -10.66
N THR A 590 -14.42 18.85 -10.05
CA THR A 590 -14.86 20.12 -10.69
C THR A 590 -13.72 21.12 -10.85
N ILE A 591 -12.88 21.30 -9.83
CA ILE A 591 -11.67 22.12 -9.97
C ILE A 591 -10.71 21.53 -11.00
N PHE A 592 -10.58 20.20 -11.04
CA PHE A 592 -9.68 19.54 -11.98
C PHE A 592 -10.14 19.78 -13.42
N GLU A 593 -11.43 19.65 -13.70
CA GLU A 593 -12.01 19.97 -14.99
C GLU A 593 -11.79 21.44 -15.39
N GLU A 594 -12.07 22.39 -14.49
CA GLU A 594 -11.84 23.82 -14.74
C GLU A 594 -10.38 24.11 -15.12
N MET A 595 -9.44 23.59 -14.34
CA MET A 595 -8.02 23.78 -14.58
C MET A 595 -7.56 23.06 -15.84
N TYR A 596 -8.08 21.87 -16.12
CA TYR A 596 -7.77 21.10 -17.32
C TYR A 596 -8.25 21.81 -18.58
N THR A 597 -9.50 22.29 -18.61
CA THR A 597 -10.05 23.04 -19.74
C THR A 597 -9.26 24.32 -20.02
N ARG A 598 -8.91 25.09 -18.97
CA ARG A 598 -8.04 26.28 -19.11
C ARG A 598 -6.63 25.92 -19.58
N PHE A 599 -6.09 24.80 -19.12
CA PHE A 599 -4.78 24.29 -19.53
C PHE A 599 -4.75 23.92 -21.01
N LEU A 600 -5.77 23.23 -21.52
CA LEU A 600 -5.87 22.92 -22.96
C LEU A 600 -5.88 24.18 -23.83
N GLN A 601 -6.48 25.27 -23.33
CA GLN A 601 -6.56 26.55 -24.06
C GLN A 601 -5.30 27.40 -23.97
N THR A 602 -4.56 27.36 -22.86
CA THR A 602 -3.47 28.33 -22.59
C THR A 602 -2.11 27.70 -22.35
N GLY A 603 -2.03 26.38 -22.30
CA GLY A 603 -0.85 25.65 -21.84
C GLY A 603 -0.53 25.91 -20.37
N PHE A 604 0.67 25.50 -19.94
CA PHE A 604 1.19 25.82 -18.61
C PHE A 604 1.71 27.27 -18.58
N SER A 605 0.77 28.22 -18.63
CA SER A 605 1.05 29.66 -18.69
C SER A 605 1.69 30.20 -17.40
N ARG A 606 2.13 31.47 -17.41
CA ARG A 606 2.67 32.12 -16.19
C ARG A 606 1.65 32.16 -15.05
N ALA A 607 0.36 32.27 -15.37
CA ALA A 607 -0.69 32.25 -14.36
C ALA A 607 -0.76 30.88 -13.65
N PHE A 608 -0.67 29.77 -14.40
CA PHE A 608 -0.60 28.43 -13.80
C PHE A 608 0.67 28.25 -12.95
N GLU A 609 1.80 28.76 -13.41
CA GLU A 609 3.05 28.72 -12.67
C GLU A 609 2.94 29.47 -11.32
N GLU A 610 2.36 30.67 -11.31
CA GLU A 610 2.11 31.45 -10.09
C GLU A 610 1.16 30.74 -9.12
N GLU A 611 0.08 30.16 -9.64
CA GLU A 611 -0.87 29.36 -8.85
C GLU A 611 -0.21 28.10 -8.25
N TYR A 612 0.65 27.43 -9.03
CA TYR A 612 1.42 26.27 -8.57
C TYR A 612 2.38 26.66 -7.43
N TYR A 613 3.16 27.73 -7.62
CA TYR A 613 4.13 28.20 -6.62
C TYR A 613 3.52 28.81 -5.37
N LYS A 614 2.25 29.25 -5.39
CA LYS A 614 1.54 29.68 -4.17
C LYS A 614 1.50 28.60 -3.09
N ASN A 615 1.47 27.33 -3.50
CA ASN A 615 1.35 26.19 -2.60
C ASN A 615 2.56 25.24 -2.60
N TRP A 616 3.59 25.45 -3.42
CA TRP A 616 4.77 24.57 -3.43
C TRP A 616 5.65 24.70 -2.17
N LEU A 617 6.47 23.68 -1.90
CA LEU A 617 7.37 23.64 -0.73
C LEU A 617 8.82 24.07 -1.01
N HIS A 618 9.17 24.35 -2.27
CA HIS A 618 10.58 24.31 -2.70
C HIS A 618 11.24 25.67 -2.92
N THR A 619 10.56 26.78 -2.60
CA THR A 619 11.12 28.13 -2.80
C THR A 619 12.50 28.27 -2.16
N ASN A 620 13.52 28.54 -2.98
CA ASN A 620 14.91 28.78 -2.56
C ASN A 620 15.55 27.64 -1.74
N GLN A 621 14.98 26.43 -1.81
CA GLN A 621 15.53 25.29 -1.09
C GLN A 621 16.94 24.96 -1.60
N LEU A 622 17.91 24.85 -0.68
CA LEU A 622 19.23 24.33 -0.99
C LEU A 622 19.17 22.81 -1.07
N VAL A 623 19.70 22.27 -2.15
CA VAL A 623 19.74 20.84 -2.45
C VAL A 623 21.15 20.40 -2.82
N THR A 624 21.44 19.12 -2.62
CA THR A 624 22.69 18.48 -3.01
C THR A 624 22.41 17.52 -4.16
N LEU A 625 23.15 17.66 -5.26
CA LEU A 625 23.01 16.85 -6.47
C LEU A 625 24.05 15.71 -6.43
N GLU A 626 23.65 14.50 -6.03
CA GLU A 626 24.61 13.38 -5.91
C GLU A 626 25.28 13.04 -7.24
N VAL A 627 24.54 13.15 -8.35
CA VAL A 627 25.00 12.81 -9.71
C VAL A 627 25.98 13.85 -10.27
N GLN A 628 26.18 14.97 -9.57
CA GLN A 628 27.10 16.04 -9.95
C GLN A 628 28.17 16.21 -8.87
N ASP A 629 28.76 15.10 -8.43
CA ASP A 629 29.80 15.05 -7.39
C ASP A 629 29.43 15.76 -6.08
N GLY A 630 28.14 15.71 -5.71
CA GLY A 630 27.63 16.37 -4.51
C GLY A 630 27.52 17.89 -4.62
N ALA A 631 27.40 18.44 -5.84
CA ALA A 631 27.23 19.89 -6.04
C ALA A 631 26.02 20.43 -5.27
N ARG A 632 26.20 21.57 -4.60
CA ARG A 632 25.12 22.30 -3.94
C ARG A 632 24.42 23.18 -4.96
N ALA A 633 23.09 23.14 -4.97
CA ALA A 633 22.26 23.92 -5.87
C ALA A 633 21.06 24.51 -5.12
N ARG A 634 20.48 25.58 -5.64
CA ARG A 634 19.27 26.21 -5.13
C ARG A 634 18.13 25.97 -6.10
N VAL A 635 16.99 25.50 -5.61
CA VAL A 635 15.78 25.32 -6.41
C VAL A 635 15.26 26.69 -6.84
N ARG A 636 14.99 26.83 -8.15
CA ARG A 636 14.50 28.05 -8.80
C ARG A 636 13.07 27.93 -9.31
N GLY A 637 12.61 26.73 -9.64
CA GLY A 637 11.35 26.58 -10.34
C GLY A 637 11.20 25.23 -11.01
N ILE A 638 10.25 25.18 -11.93
CA ILE A 638 10.15 24.16 -12.96
C ILE A 638 10.22 24.79 -14.35
N THR A 639 10.61 24.03 -15.37
CA THR A 639 10.48 24.51 -16.75
C THR A 639 9.01 24.50 -17.19
N ARG A 640 8.60 25.46 -18.02
CA ARG A 640 7.20 25.59 -18.50
C ARG A 640 6.87 24.71 -19.71
N ASP A 641 7.88 24.10 -20.33
CA ASP A 641 7.76 23.20 -21.47
C ASP A 641 7.63 21.72 -21.04
N PHE A 642 8.37 21.32 -20.00
CA PHE A 642 8.50 19.92 -19.58
C PHE A 642 8.34 19.68 -18.08
N GLY A 643 8.19 20.73 -17.27
CA GLY A 643 8.08 20.61 -15.82
C GLY A 643 9.36 20.15 -15.13
N LEU A 644 10.54 20.30 -15.77
CA LEU A 644 11.80 19.86 -15.17
C LEU A 644 12.13 20.73 -13.95
N LEU A 645 12.57 20.13 -12.84
CA LEU A 645 12.98 20.90 -11.66
C LEU A 645 14.24 21.71 -12.00
N LEU A 646 14.12 23.03 -11.98
CA LEU A 646 15.22 23.95 -12.24
C LEU A 646 15.99 24.23 -10.96
N VAL A 647 17.29 23.94 -11.01
CA VAL A 647 18.22 24.18 -9.90
C VAL A 647 19.44 24.95 -10.41
N GLU A 648 19.90 25.93 -9.64
CA GLU A 648 21.08 26.75 -9.96
C GLU A 648 22.20 26.44 -8.97
N GLU A 649 23.39 26.10 -9.47
CA GLU A 649 24.56 25.81 -8.65
C GLU A 649 24.95 27.02 -7.79
N VAL A 650 25.33 26.73 -6.55
CA VAL A 650 25.82 27.74 -5.61
C VAL A 650 27.11 27.29 -4.95
N ARG A 651 27.99 28.26 -4.62
CA ARG A 651 29.23 28.03 -3.87
C ARG A 651 29.19 28.75 -2.51
N GLY A 652 29.71 28.08 -1.47
CA GLY A 652 29.78 28.61 -0.10
C GLY A 652 28.78 27.99 0.89
N GLY A 653 28.78 28.53 2.11
CA GLY A 653 27.88 28.16 3.23
C GLY A 653 26.49 28.83 3.11
N ASP A 654 25.94 29.35 4.21
CA ASP A 654 24.57 29.92 4.24
C ASP A 654 24.43 31.22 3.40
N GLY A 655 25.54 31.86 3.02
CA GLY A 655 25.59 32.99 2.07
C GLY A 655 25.85 32.57 0.60
N ALA A 656 25.44 31.36 0.19
CA ALA A 656 25.88 30.75 -1.06
C ALA A 656 25.57 31.61 -2.31
N ILE A 657 26.63 31.90 -3.07
CA ILE A 657 26.63 32.75 -4.26
C ILE A 657 26.35 31.89 -5.50
N PRO A 658 25.43 32.30 -6.40
CA PRO A 658 25.19 31.57 -7.65
C PRO A 658 26.41 31.53 -8.56
N THR A 659 26.67 30.39 -9.20
CA THR A 659 27.75 30.27 -10.21
C THR A 659 27.27 30.57 -11.63
N GLY A 660 25.96 30.66 -11.84
CA GLY A 660 25.31 30.78 -13.15
C GLY A 660 25.09 29.44 -13.87
N LYS A 661 25.57 28.32 -13.32
CA LYS A 661 25.31 26.99 -13.88
C LYS A 661 23.92 26.51 -13.44
N VAL A 662 23.07 26.15 -14.41
CA VAL A 662 21.68 25.71 -14.19
C VAL A 662 21.48 24.30 -14.72
N TRP A 663 20.70 23.49 -13.99
CA TRP A 663 20.29 22.15 -14.41
C TRP A 663 18.78 22.01 -14.39
N GLY A 664 18.24 21.25 -15.33
CA GLY A 664 16.85 20.76 -15.33
C GLY A 664 16.82 19.29 -14.97
N LEU A 665 16.09 18.91 -13.92
CA LEU A 665 16.04 17.54 -13.40
C LEU A 665 14.68 16.90 -13.72
N GLN A 666 14.71 15.71 -14.32
CA GLN A 666 13.52 14.93 -14.63
C GLN A 666 12.93 14.24 -13.39
N SER A 667 11.61 14.11 -13.34
CA SER A 667 10.84 13.46 -12.28
C SER A 667 11.04 11.94 -12.20
N ASP A 668 11.20 11.26 -13.33
CA ASP A 668 11.27 9.79 -13.38
C ASP A 668 12.67 9.24 -13.16
N GLY A 669 13.71 9.99 -13.53
CA GLY A 669 15.10 9.61 -13.31
C GLY A 669 15.67 9.98 -11.93
N ASN A 670 14.97 10.81 -11.15
CA ASN A 670 15.45 11.33 -9.87
C ASN A 670 14.46 11.09 -8.73
N SER A 671 14.99 11.02 -7.51
CA SER A 671 14.21 11.08 -6.27
C SER A 671 14.69 12.26 -5.43
N PHE A 672 13.74 12.97 -4.83
CA PHE A 672 13.99 14.16 -4.03
C PHE A 672 13.62 13.93 -2.56
N ASP A 673 14.64 13.81 -1.72
CA ASP A 673 14.50 13.80 -0.27
C ASP A 673 14.47 15.25 0.22
N PHE A 674 13.25 15.74 0.44
CA PHE A 674 12.99 17.11 0.87
C PHE A 674 13.62 17.43 2.23
N PHE A 675 13.60 16.49 3.18
CA PHE A 675 14.08 16.74 4.55
C PHE A 675 15.60 16.74 4.63
N LYS A 676 16.27 16.00 3.74
CA LYS A 676 17.74 16.00 3.63
C LYS A 676 18.27 17.01 2.62
N GLY A 677 17.40 17.66 1.85
CA GLY A 677 17.80 18.52 0.73
C GLY A 677 18.65 17.75 -0.28
N LEU A 678 18.25 16.54 -0.66
CA LEU A 678 19.06 15.64 -1.47
C LEU A 678 18.32 15.19 -2.73
N VAL A 679 18.95 15.38 -3.89
CA VAL A 679 18.47 14.85 -5.16
C VAL A 679 19.41 13.75 -5.64
N LYS A 680 18.88 12.55 -5.79
CA LYS A 680 19.61 11.36 -6.22
C LYS A 680 18.97 10.70 -7.43
N ARG A 681 19.76 10.06 -8.28
CA ARG A 681 19.25 9.24 -9.39
C ARG A 681 18.51 8.03 -8.83
N LYS A 682 17.37 7.67 -9.42
CA LYS A 682 16.75 6.37 -9.16
C LYS A 682 17.58 5.30 -9.87
N VAL A 683 18.14 4.37 -9.09
CA VAL A 683 18.86 3.18 -9.59
C VAL A 683 17.84 2.15 -10.04
#